data_AF-A0A1D8PMS8-F1
#
_entry.id   AF-A0A1D8PMS8-F1
#
_cell.length_a   1.000
_cell.length_b   1.000
_cell.length_c   1.000
_cell.angle_alpha   90.00
_cell.angle_beta   90.00
_cell.angle_gamma   90.00
#
_symmetry.space_group_name_H-M   'P 1'
#
loop_
_entity.id
_entity.type
_entity.pdbx_description
1 polymer ?
#
loop_
_entity_poly.entity_id
_entity_poly.type
_entity_poly.pdbx_seq_one_letter_code
_entity_poly.pdbx_strand_id
1 'polypeptide(L)'
;MSLLETPTPQSFEDILDLIDVPQTILNTDQSRQVISVCKKYLAEIVPELSTTTPDIMGPMSASLCIATVMNKNRFDLKFRVDDTFSEVAQLVYWFVHTMLTPEHIPRMEGPILYICDLLKKLSFMSTIVLCDEESLTKFEISAIHILFEESDPEFLLKHATATFLADLYHSSYIQRKFLLNELTTNFLRLPTKKSEARNYRTHRGFNISVFTAVAVKFAREESDANVLARELVSRVTSNFDATAKTLLELLVEDLIHLLPFGEWAASAALLYGLATTMLAEMKNPAVEVFFLELLGTISSSVHEVKHSFHPNFLKPAFEECLEYGSDTDLNYVTHAVYDKHPRSRKRYIELLVLDLDKFCNAYLTLLGKCLNSPKTKLKTKAVKVLSVLSDKQPNLLNSKVLQSALSARLCDDATSVRDAVYELIGKYIKAHPNEADNFYNSLCNALSDEGVSVRKKAIRLTRDIYPMFSETSRISIATKMLKRLNDEEDNIRKEAASMLVDCWIRKHLVSEMITLAMSHHKTLEGLETFLESYVFPEKELQPHLKQLVETLLDMQTEGALLLLSVCSSGKPDLIGQDSLIALQPFLTDANNVTQKSYQYGLKVLRCALPHITSLRPDFIDPLQEFLFAKLTKMTKKELHEAVPSLWQLCKIKQDFAKLVNAVISTMKMIWKNTEPHRLAKLIQLLACLEKHCDLERFREMFAKANLGLKTNESVVSLSVKYILTFCGDTPVRSTAVNNLLIVCSNSPRILMSPPVLSVFDEALDSTPDVIKGLLQTMIDFIQERDKQSSASSSLEDIVDDACPGLVQRYIEKILVLSLSDKGKFAYLPFQFVQVALDLGFANPKICISTVIALEASSQPLIHCSAIAMHQKLFDKHESLVDSSYQESIRKAFDAGLTSPIFFNSIYTIIHRSKTSRSKFLTALGRVLVLGDIHFLLFCVERTAAITFKYTDDVLVVLKHLQDEIRTVDVADLDQPQALSVCALIELYRYFTTAYKISEHQINNPDIDSKQTIKVKANHSLDLGWITDSIGGDCLDRCLETIRAFI
;
A
#
# COMPACT_ATOMS: atom_id res chain seq x y z
N MET A 1 82.16 -1.53 -20.32
CA MET A 1 83.15 -2.62 -20.38
C MET A 1 84.05 -2.64 -19.15
N SER A 2 84.76 -1.55 -18.82
CA SER A 2 85.54 -1.45 -17.57
C SER A 2 84.71 -1.72 -16.31
N LEU A 3 83.43 -1.32 -16.30
CA LEU A 3 82.47 -1.57 -15.21
C LEU A 3 82.14 -3.07 -15.00
N LEU A 4 82.43 -3.94 -15.96
CA LEU A 4 82.06 -5.36 -15.92
C LEU A 4 83.14 -6.26 -15.30
N GLU A 5 84.33 -5.73 -15.00
CA GLU A 5 85.47 -6.53 -14.51
C GLU A 5 85.36 -6.87 -13.02
N THR A 6 84.71 -6.02 -12.21
CA THR A 6 84.41 -6.24 -10.79
C THR A 6 83.02 -5.68 -10.46
N PRO A 7 81.94 -6.45 -10.68
CA PRO A 7 80.58 -5.94 -10.55
C PRO A 7 80.24 -5.60 -9.09
N THR A 8 79.93 -4.33 -8.82
CA THR A 8 79.32 -3.84 -7.58
C THR A 8 77.85 -3.46 -7.86
N PRO A 9 76.98 -3.32 -6.85
CA PRO A 9 75.60 -2.85 -7.08
C PRO A 9 75.52 -1.56 -7.92
N GLN A 10 76.39 -0.58 -7.64
CA GLN A 10 76.50 0.67 -8.40
C GLN A 10 76.90 0.47 -9.87
N SER A 11 77.73 -0.54 -10.15
CA SER A 11 78.18 -0.79 -11.53
C SER A 11 77.03 -1.15 -12.48
N PHE A 12 75.97 -1.79 -11.99
CA PHE A 12 74.80 -2.13 -12.81
C PHE A 12 73.91 -0.92 -13.06
N GLU A 13 73.78 0.00 -12.10
CA GLU A 13 73.07 1.27 -12.30
C GLU A 13 73.79 2.12 -13.37
N ASP A 14 75.12 2.24 -13.28
CA ASP A 14 75.93 2.95 -14.28
C ASP A 14 75.81 2.31 -15.68
N ILE A 15 75.79 0.97 -15.74
CA ILE A 15 75.56 0.25 -17.00
C ILE A 15 74.17 0.56 -17.53
N LEU A 16 73.15 0.52 -16.67
CA LEU A 16 71.76 0.78 -17.05
C LEU A 16 71.60 2.19 -17.63
N ASP A 17 72.17 3.20 -16.97
CA ASP A 17 72.13 4.60 -17.43
C ASP A 17 72.74 4.76 -18.83
N LEU A 18 73.79 4.00 -19.15
CA LEU A 18 74.41 4.01 -20.47
C LEU A 18 73.54 3.33 -21.53
N ILE A 19 72.97 2.16 -21.19
CA ILE A 19 72.23 1.33 -22.15
C ILE A 19 70.78 1.74 -22.30
N ASP A 20 70.16 2.48 -21.37
CA ASP A 20 68.74 2.82 -21.48
C ASP A 20 68.48 3.99 -22.44
N VAL A 21 69.51 4.78 -22.75
CA VAL A 21 69.43 5.85 -23.75
C VAL A 21 68.99 5.27 -25.11
N PRO A 22 67.92 5.78 -25.75
CA PRO A 22 67.34 5.18 -26.95
C PRO A 22 68.31 4.98 -28.12
N GLN A 23 69.33 5.84 -28.25
CA GLN A 23 70.30 5.79 -29.35
C GLN A 23 71.48 4.84 -29.11
N THR A 24 71.68 4.34 -27.90
CA THR A 24 72.79 3.43 -27.59
C THR A 24 72.50 2.04 -28.13
N ILE A 25 73.31 1.54 -29.08
CA ILE A 25 73.18 0.18 -29.62
C ILE A 25 74.46 -0.59 -29.27
N LEU A 26 74.33 -1.57 -28.38
CA LEU A 26 75.41 -2.53 -28.12
C LEU A 26 75.50 -3.53 -29.28
N ASN A 27 76.70 -3.93 -29.66
CA ASN A 27 76.83 -5.04 -30.61
C ASN A 27 76.45 -6.38 -29.94
N THR A 28 76.30 -7.45 -30.73
CA THR A 28 75.85 -8.76 -30.23
C THR A 28 76.77 -9.30 -29.12
N ASP A 29 78.09 -9.15 -29.23
CA ASP A 29 79.04 -9.69 -28.26
C ASP A 29 79.01 -8.90 -26.95
N GLN A 30 78.94 -7.57 -27.02
CA GLN A 30 78.77 -6.69 -25.87
C GLN A 30 77.45 -6.98 -25.15
N SER A 31 76.36 -7.14 -25.91
CA SER A 31 75.05 -7.48 -25.36
C SER A 31 75.08 -8.82 -24.61
N ARG A 32 75.71 -9.85 -25.20
CA ARG A 32 75.89 -11.16 -24.56
C ARG A 32 76.77 -11.10 -23.32
N GLN A 33 77.83 -10.29 -23.36
CA GLN A 33 78.72 -10.14 -22.21
C GLN A 33 78.02 -9.44 -21.04
N VAL A 34 77.25 -8.38 -21.30
CA VAL A 34 76.43 -7.72 -20.26
C VAL A 34 75.43 -8.71 -19.66
N ILE A 35 74.68 -9.45 -20.50
CA ILE A 35 73.74 -10.47 -20.03
C ILE A 35 74.46 -11.53 -19.19
N SER A 36 75.58 -12.07 -19.68
CA SER A 36 76.33 -13.12 -18.98
C SER A 36 76.82 -12.69 -17.59
N VAL A 37 77.32 -11.45 -17.46
CA VAL A 37 77.77 -10.90 -16.17
C VAL A 37 76.58 -10.68 -15.23
N CYS A 38 75.49 -10.10 -15.72
CA CYS A 38 74.27 -9.91 -14.91
C CYS A 38 73.70 -11.25 -14.45
N LYS A 39 73.59 -12.25 -15.34
CA LYS A 39 73.12 -13.59 -15.00
C LYS A 39 73.96 -14.25 -13.93
N LYS A 40 75.30 -14.19 -14.06
CA LYS A 40 76.20 -14.78 -13.07
C LYS A 40 76.03 -14.14 -11.70
N TYR A 41 75.93 -12.81 -11.67
CA TYR A 41 75.67 -12.06 -10.45
C TYR A 41 74.33 -12.45 -9.80
N LEU A 42 73.27 -12.58 -10.58
CA LEU A 42 71.96 -13.03 -10.10
C LEU A 42 71.99 -14.48 -9.60
N ALA A 43 72.66 -15.38 -10.31
CA ALA A 43 72.76 -16.79 -9.93
C ALA A 43 73.49 -17.01 -8.59
N GLU A 44 74.44 -16.13 -8.26
CA GLU A 44 75.15 -16.15 -6.96
C GLU A 44 74.26 -15.60 -5.83
N ILE A 45 73.49 -14.54 -6.08
CA ILE A 45 72.75 -13.82 -5.02
C ILE A 45 71.35 -14.37 -4.77
N VAL A 46 70.61 -14.75 -5.81
CA VAL A 46 69.20 -15.16 -5.69
C VAL A 46 69.00 -16.31 -4.69
N PRO A 47 69.86 -17.35 -4.64
CA PRO A 47 69.76 -18.39 -3.61
C PRO A 47 69.95 -17.87 -2.17
N GLU A 48 70.81 -16.88 -1.96
CA GLU A 48 71.14 -16.33 -0.64
C GLU A 48 70.03 -15.46 -0.04
N LEU A 49 69.19 -14.84 -0.88
CA LEU A 49 68.05 -14.00 -0.49
C LEU A 49 67.01 -14.73 0.38
N SER A 50 67.03 -16.07 0.41
CA SER A 50 66.17 -16.88 1.28
C SER A 50 66.54 -16.81 2.77
N THR A 51 67.72 -16.28 3.13
CA THR A 51 68.29 -16.40 4.49
C THR A 51 68.53 -15.07 5.22
N THR A 52 68.53 -13.93 4.53
CA THR A 52 68.71 -12.58 5.09
C THR A 52 67.93 -11.54 4.28
N THR A 53 67.72 -10.33 4.81
CA THR A 53 67.17 -9.15 4.08
C THR A 53 68.28 -8.16 3.67
N PRO A 54 69.12 -8.46 2.65
CA PRO A 54 70.19 -7.57 2.18
C PRO A 54 69.73 -6.65 1.04
N ASP A 55 70.59 -5.69 0.67
CA ASP A 55 70.42 -4.70 -0.39
C ASP A 55 69.96 -5.30 -1.74
N ILE A 56 68.68 -5.11 -2.08
CA ILE A 56 67.99 -5.67 -3.25
C ILE A 56 68.29 -4.85 -4.54
N MET A 57 68.88 -3.66 -4.42
CA MET A 57 69.03 -2.72 -5.53
C MET A 57 69.99 -3.24 -6.62
N GLY A 58 71.06 -3.91 -6.22
CA GLY A 58 72.01 -4.54 -7.15
C GLY A 58 71.35 -5.62 -8.02
N PRO A 59 70.69 -6.64 -7.43
CA PRO A 59 69.96 -7.65 -8.20
C PRO A 59 68.86 -7.07 -9.10
N MET A 60 68.15 -6.02 -8.64
CA MET A 60 67.09 -5.38 -9.42
C MET A 60 67.64 -4.60 -10.63
N SER A 61 68.70 -3.82 -10.44
CA SER A 61 69.36 -3.09 -11.53
C SER A 61 69.99 -4.04 -12.56
N ALA A 62 70.60 -5.16 -12.13
CA ALA A 62 71.08 -6.21 -13.02
C ALA A 62 69.94 -6.85 -13.83
N SER A 63 68.80 -7.12 -13.20
CA SER A 63 67.60 -7.64 -13.86
C SER A 63 67.06 -6.67 -14.92
N LEU A 64 67.02 -5.38 -14.61
CA LEU A 64 66.60 -4.33 -15.53
C LEU A 64 67.58 -4.15 -16.68
N CYS A 65 68.89 -4.33 -16.45
CA CYS A 65 69.89 -4.38 -17.51
C CYS A 65 69.61 -5.52 -18.50
N ILE A 66 69.35 -6.73 -17.99
CA ILE A 66 69.00 -7.90 -18.82
C ILE A 66 67.78 -7.56 -19.67
N ALA A 67 66.68 -7.10 -19.06
CA ALA A 67 65.46 -6.78 -19.78
C ALA A 67 65.67 -5.67 -20.83
N THR A 68 66.48 -4.65 -20.52
CA THR A 68 66.76 -3.53 -21.44
C THR A 68 67.58 -3.99 -22.65
N VAL A 69 68.64 -4.78 -22.44
CA VAL A 69 69.45 -5.35 -23.54
C VAL A 69 68.60 -6.29 -24.39
N MET A 70 67.77 -7.13 -23.77
CA MET A 70 66.89 -8.05 -24.47
C MET A 70 65.83 -7.30 -25.31
N ASN A 71 65.26 -6.22 -24.79
CA ASN A 71 64.31 -5.39 -25.53
C ASN A 71 64.94 -4.78 -26.79
N LYS A 72 66.16 -4.23 -26.66
CA LYS A 72 66.90 -3.64 -27.78
C LYS A 72 67.24 -4.66 -28.88
N ASN A 73 67.41 -5.93 -28.50
CA ASN A 73 67.74 -7.03 -29.40
C ASN A 73 66.55 -7.95 -29.72
N ARG A 74 65.29 -7.53 -29.48
CA ARG A 74 64.09 -8.38 -29.58
C ARG A 74 63.93 -9.19 -30.87
N PHE A 75 64.44 -8.68 -31.99
CA PHE A 75 64.35 -9.35 -33.30
C PHE A 75 65.57 -10.22 -33.64
N ASP A 76 66.64 -10.20 -32.84
CA ASP A 76 67.82 -11.02 -33.08
C ASP A 76 67.59 -12.44 -32.54
N LEU A 77 67.49 -13.40 -33.46
CA LEU A 77 67.27 -14.83 -33.17
C LEU A 77 68.36 -15.42 -32.26
N LYS A 78 69.55 -14.80 -32.20
CA LYS A 78 70.68 -15.23 -31.37
C LYS A 78 70.47 -15.07 -29.87
N PHE A 79 69.38 -14.41 -29.47
CA PHE A 79 68.96 -14.19 -28.08
C PHE A 79 67.64 -14.90 -27.74
N ARG A 80 67.14 -15.80 -28.61
CA ARG A 80 65.88 -16.53 -28.36
C ARG A 80 66.14 -17.90 -27.74
N VAL A 81 65.43 -18.16 -26.64
CA VAL A 81 65.33 -19.45 -25.92
C VAL A 81 66.66 -19.86 -25.24
N ASP A 82 66.96 -19.17 -24.14
CA ASP A 82 67.97 -19.54 -23.13
C ASP A 82 67.35 -19.30 -21.74
N ASP A 83 67.88 -19.91 -20.68
CA ASP A 83 67.50 -19.68 -19.25
C ASP A 83 67.81 -18.24 -18.78
N THR A 84 67.78 -17.25 -19.67
CA THR A 84 68.19 -15.85 -19.47
C THR A 84 67.37 -15.14 -18.42
N PHE A 85 66.07 -15.46 -18.36
CA PHE A 85 65.16 -14.87 -17.40
C PHE A 85 64.91 -15.76 -16.18
N SER A 86 65.53 -16.93 -16.06
CA SER A 86 65.28 -17.85 -14.93
C SER A 86 65.60 -17.19 -13.59
N GLU A 87 66.78 -16.59 -13.46
CA GLU A 87 67.17 -15.89 -12.24
C GLU A 87 66.37 -14.59 -12.02
N VAL A 88 66.02 -13.89 -13.10
CA VAL A 88 65.18 -12.67 -13.03
C VAL A 88 63.78 -12.99 -12.54
N ALA A 89 63.15 -14.02 -13.10
CA ALA A 89 61.82 -14.48 -12.73
C ALA A 89 61.82 -15.00 -11.29
N GLN A 90 62.87 -15.71 -10.88
CA GLN A 90 63.02 -16.17 -9.50
C GLN A 90 63.16 -15.00 -8.50
N LEU A 91 63.92 -13.96 -8.86
CA LEU A 91 64.05 -12.75 -8.05
C LEU A 91 62.71 -12.02 -7.91
N VAL A 92 62.01 -11.80 -9.03
CA VAL A 92 60.71 -11.12 -9.03
C VAL A 92 59.69 -11.92 -8.21
N TYR A 93 59.63 -13.23 -8.41
CA TYR A 93 58.75 -14.12 -7.65
C TYR A 93 59.05 -14.04 -6.16
N TRP A 94 60.32 -14.16 -5.74
CA TRP A 94 60.69 -14.04 -4.34
C TRP A 94 60.34 -12.67 -3.76
N PHE A 95 60.67 -11.58 -4.46
CA PHE A 95 60.39 -10.23 -3.99
C PHE A 95 58.89 -10.01 -3.78
N VAL A 96 58.09 -10.35 -4.79
CA VAL A 96 56.64 -10.14 -4.76
C VAL A 96 55.99 -10.98 -3.67
N HIS A 97 56.37 -12.25 -3.54
CA HIS A 97 55.72 -13.17 -2.60
C HIS A 97 56.28 -13.14 -1.17
N THR A 98 57.45 -12.52 -0.94
CA THR A 98 58.11 -12.52 0.37
C THR A 98 58.31 -11.11 0.93
N MET A 99 58.65 -10.13 0.10
CA MET A 99 59.03 -8.78 0.53
C MET A 99 57.90 -7.75 0.39
N LEU A 100 56.96 -7.94 -0.52
CA LEU A 100 55.85 -7.00 -0.77
C LEU A 100 54.73 -7.14 0.26
N THR A 101 55.04 -6.94 1.55
CA THR A 101 54.07 -6.97 2.66
C THR A 101 53.85 -5.58 3.28
N PRO A 102 52.72 -5.31 3.95
CA PRO A 102 52.40 -3.99 4.52
C PRO A 102 53.51 -3.39 5.40
N GLU A 103 54.23 -4.23 6.11
CA GLU A 103 55.31 -3.83 7.03
C GLU A 103 56.55 -3.28 6.30
N HIS A 104 56.80 -3.76 5.09
CA HIS A 104 58.01 -3.44 4.33
C HIS A 104 57.79 -2.35 3.28
N ILE A 105 56.57 -2.20 2.72
CA ILE A 105 56.25 -1.24 1.65
C ILE A 105 56.82 0.18 1.89
N PRO A 106 56.69 0.81 3.08
CA PRO A 106 57.20 2.17 3.30
C PRO A 106 58.72 2.33 3.16
N ARG A 107 59.47 1.23 3.17
CA ARG A 107 60.94 1.20 3.05
C ARG A 107 61.42 0.73 1.67
N MET A 108 60.49 0.51 0.73
CA MET A 108 60.75 -0.20 -0.53
C MET A 108 60.49 0.63 -1.79
N GLU A 109 60.43 1.98 -1.71
CA GLU A 109 60.15 2.86 -2.85
C GLU A 109 61.11 2.62 -4.04
N GLY A 110 62.42 2.53 -3.78
CA GLY A 110 63.44 2.25 -4.81
C GLY A 110 63.25 0.89 -5.51
N PRO A 111 63.20 -0.23 -4.77
CA PRO A 111 62.92 -1.55 -5.34
C PRO A 111 61.60 -1.62 -6.12
N ILE A 112 60.54 -0.95 -5.64
CA ILE A 112 59.24 -0.90 -6.34
C ILE A 112 59.38 -0.21 -7.69
N LEU A 113 60.10 0.91 -7.77
CA LEU A 113 60.37 1.61 -9.03
C LEU A 113 61.12 0.72 -10.03
N TYR A 114 62.14 0.00 -9.57
CA TYR A 114 62.86 -0.95 -10.43
C TYR A 114 61.97 -2.04 -10.99
N ILE A 115 61.04 -2.59 -10.20
CA ILE A 115 60.08 -3.58 -10.68
C ILE A 115 59.10 -2.95 -11.67
N CYS A 116 58.63 -1.73 -11.43
CA CYS A 116 57.78 -1.02 -12.38
C CYS A 116 58.47 -0.90 -13.74
N ASP A 117 59.74 -0.49 -13.74
CA ASP A 117 60.50 -0.33 -14.98
C ASP A 117 60.86 -1.68 -15.60
N LEU A 118 61.15 -2.70 -14.79
CA LEU A 118 61.34 -4.07 -15.27
C LEU A 118 60.09 -4.58 -15.97
N LEU A 119 58.90 -4.47 -15.38
CA LEU A 119 57.63 -4.88 -15.98
C LEU A 119 57.35 -4.13 -17.30
N LYS A 120 57.62 -2.83 -17.33
CA LYS A 120 57.51 -2.03 -18.58
C LYS A 120 58.48 -2.51 -19.64
N LYS A 121 59.71 -2.89 -19.27
CA LYS A 121 60.66 -3.48 -20.22
C LYS A 121 60.21 -4.87 -20.61
N LEU A 122 59.70 -5.71 -19.72
CA LEU A 122 59.28 -7.08 -20.04
C LEU A 122 58.04 -7.17 -20.93
N SER A 123 57.32 -6.07 -21.18
CA SER A 123 56.16 -6.08 -22.07
C SER A 123 56.47 -6.56 -23.49
N PHE A 124 57.73 -6.44 -23.99
CA PHE A 124 58.10 -6.97 -25.31
C PHE A 124 58.11 -8.49 -25.37
N MET A 125 58.26 -9.21 -24.24
CA MET A 125 58.29 -10.68 -24.22
C MET A 125 57.01 -11.27 -24.80
N SER A 126 55.93 -10.48 -24.78
CA SER A 126 54.64 -10.83 -25.36
C SER A 126 54.72 -11.00 -26.90
N THR A 127 55.58 -10.26 -27.59
CA THR A 127 55.64 -10.25 -29.06
C THR A 127 56.43 -11.41 -29.67
N ILE A 128 57.32 -12.04 -28.90
CA ILE A 128 58.32 -13.00 -29.38
C ILE A 128 58.74 -13.94 -28.23
N VAL A 129 58.79 -15.27 -28.47
CA VAL A 129 59.25 -16.26 -27.48
C VAL A 129 60.73 -16.03 -27.11
N LEU A 130 60.95 -15.22 -26.08
CA LEU A 130 62.26 -14.84 -25.54
C LEU A 130 62.52 -15.41 -24.13
N CYS A 131 61.51 -16.04 -23.54
CA CYS A 131 61.53 -16.56 -22.18
C CYS A 131 61.02 -18.01 -22.18
N ASP A 132 61.55 -18.85 -21.31
CA ASP A 132 61.01 -20.19 -21.05
C ASP A 132 59.65 -20.10 -20.33
N GLU A 133 58.85 -21.18 -20.44
CA GLU A 133 57.49 -21.22 -19.90
C GLU A 133 57.45 -21.10 -18.36
N GLU A 134 58.45 -21.62 -17.64
CA GLU A 134 58.50 -21.58 -16.19
C GLU A 134 58.71 -20.13 -15.70
N SER A 135 59.67 -19.43 -16.29
CA SER A 135 59.94 -18.03 -16.00
C SER A 135 58.74 -17.14 -16.36
N LEU A 136 58.10 -17.39 -17.52
CA LEU A 136 56.88 -16.66 -17.90
C LEU A 136 55.76 -16.87 -16.87
N THR A 137 55.53 -18.10 -16.45
CA THR A 137 54.51 -18.44 -15.44
C THR A 137 54.79 -17.72 -14.12
N LYS A 138 56.06 -17.63 -13.67
CA LYS A 138 56.44 -16.87 -12.47
C LYS A 138 56.11 -15.39 -12.59
N PHE A 139 56.38 -14.76 -13.74
CA PHE A 139 56.00 -13.37 -13.98
C PHE A 139 54.48 -13.18 -13.97
N GLU A 140 53.73 -14.07 -14.60
CA GLU A 140 52.26 -14.01 -14.65
C GLU A 140 51.65 -14.14 -13.25
N ILE A 141 52.06 -15.14 -12.47
CA ILE A 141 51.57 -15.34 -11.09
C ILE A 141 51.93 -14.14 -10.21
N SER A 142 53.16 -13.61 -10.33
CA SER A 142 53.59 -12.43 -9.57
C SER A 142 52.76 -11.19 -9.94
N ALA A 143 52.49 -10.99 -11.24
CA ALA A 143 51.66 -9.90 -11.72
C ALA A 143 50.20 -10.02 -11.22
N ILE A 144 49.62 -11.21 -11.24
CA ILE A 144 48.29 -11.46 -10.65
C ILE A 144 48.31 -11.20 -9.14
N HIS A 145 49.35 -11.62 -8.43
CA HIS A 145 49.47 -11.37 -6.99
C HIS A 145 49.45 -9.87 -6.66
N ILE A 146 50.28 -9.07 -7.35
CA ILE A 146 50.31 -7.61 -7.19
C ILE A 146 48.94 -6.98 -7.46
N LEU A 147 48.20 -7.47 -8.47
CA LEU A 147 46.90 -6.93 -8.85
C LEU A 147 45.85 -7.05 -7.74
N PHE A 148 45.89 -8.15 -6.99
CA PHE A 148 44.89 -8.51 -5.98
C PHE A 148 45.38 -8.34 -4.52
N GLU A 149 46.57 -7.80 -4.33
CA GLU A 149 47.11 -7.53 -2.99
C GLU A 149 46.37 -6.35 -2.33
N GLU A 150 45.92 -6.57 -1.09
CA GLU A 150 45.15 -5.57 -0.31
C GLU A 150 46.04 -4.42 0.18
N SER A 151 47.31 -4.74 0.42
CA SER A 151 48.35 -3.86 0.94
C SER A 151 48.69 -2.78 -0.08
N ASP A 152 48.08 -1.58 0.00
CA ASP A 152 48.12 -0.47 -0.99
C ASP A 152 49.48 -0.34 -1.72
N PRO A 153 49.72 -1.12 -2.80
CA PRO A 153 50.97 -1.04 -3.53
C PRO A 153 50.86 0.26 -4.30
N GLU A 154 51.94 1.06 -4.31
CA GLU A 154 51.94 2.35 -5.01
C GLU A 154 51.19 2.26 -6.34
N PHE A 155 50.31 3.24 -6.61
CA PHE A 155 49.51 3.30 -7.84
C PHE A 155 50.33 3.00 -9.10
N LEU A 156 51.61 3.37 -9.08
CA LEU A 156 52.58 3.13 -10.14
C LEU A 156 52.82 1.63 -10.41
N LEU A 157 52.96 0.82 -9.36
CA LEU A 157 53.18 -0.63 -9.49
C LEU A 157 51.95 -1.32 -10.06
N LYS A 158 50.76 -1.00 -9.55
CA LYS A 158 49.49 -1.51 -10.12
C LYS A 158 49.33 -1.11 -11.59
N HIS A 159 49.75 0.10 -11.96
CA HIS A 159 49.69 0.57 -13.34
C HIS A 159 50.67 -0.16 -14.27
N ALA A 160 51.92 -0.35 -13.83
CA ALA A 160 52.92 -1.11 -14.57
C ALA A 160 52.46 -2.57 -14.79
N THR A 161 51.97 -3.21 -13.72
CA THR A 161 51.42 -4.57 -13.76
C THR A 161 50.23 -4.70 -14.69
N ALA A 162 49.26 -3.78 -14.61
CA ALA A 162 48.09 -3.80 -15.49
C ALA A 162 48.45 -3.63 -16.97
N THR A 163 49.51 -2.88 -17.27
CA THR A 163 50.02 -2.70 -18.63
C THR A 163 50.73 -3.95 -19.12
N PHE A 164 51.63 -4.51 -18.31
CA PHE A 164 52.31 -5.77 -18.60
C PHE A 164 51.32 -6.91 -18.90
N LEU A 165 50.29 -7.09 -18.05
CA LEU A 165 49.27 -8.11 -18.25
C LEU A 165 48.47 -7.91 -19.55
N ALA A 166 48.15 -6.66 -19.89
CA ALA A 166 47.42 -6.36 -21.11
C ALA A 166 48.24 -6.65 -22.37
N ASP A 167 49.52 -6.26 -22.39
CA ASP A 167 50.42 -6.50 -23.52
C ASP A 167 50.66 -8.01 -23.70
N LEU A 168 50.82 -8.73 -22.59
CA LEU A 168 50.95 -10.18 -22.58
C LEU A 168 49.71 -10.88 -23.13
N TYR A 169 48.51 -10.47 -22.69
CA TYR A 169 47.24 -11.03 -23.14
C TYR A 169 47.01 -10.78 -24.63
N HIS A 170 47.30 -9.57 -25.11
CA HIS A 170 47.17 -9.21 -26.52
C HIS A 170 48.05 -10.11 -27.39
N SER A 171 49.33 -10.27 -27.03
CA SER A 171 50.31 -10.87 -27.93
C SER A 171 50.47 -12.39 -27.77
N SER A 172 50.10 -12.98 -26.62
CA SER A 172 50.23 -14.41 -26.35
C SER A 172 48.88 -15.12 -26.28
N TYR A 173 48.40 -15.60 -27.44
CA TYR A 173 47.13 -16.34 -27.53
C TYR A 173 47.07 -17.58 -26.60
N ILE A 174 48.19 -18.28 -26.43
CA ILE A 174 48.27 -19.51 -25.62
C ILE A 174 47.98 -19.21 -24.14
N GLN A 175 48.42 -18.05 -23.63
CA GLN A 175 48.29 -17.68 -22.21
C GLN A 175 46.95 -17.02 -21.87
N ARG A 176 46.15 -16.60 -22.85
CA ARG A 176 44.87 -15.92 -22.61
C ARG A 176 43.94 -16.71 -21.69
N LYS A 177 43.86 -18.03 -21.87
CA LYS A 177 43.01 -18.89 -21.04
C LYS A 177 43.44 -18.88 -19.57
N PHE A 178 44.75 -18.97 -19.33
CA PHE A 178 45.31 -18.95 -17.98
C PHE A 178 45.03 -17.58 -17.32
N LEU A 179 45.40 -16.49 -17.98
CA LEU A 179 45.22 -15.13 -17.45
C LEU A 179 43.76 -14.79 -17.20
N LEU A 180 42.84 -15.19 -18.09
CA LEU A 180 41.40 -14.97 -17.89
C LEU A 180 40.88 -15.77 -16.68
N ASN A 181 41.33 -17.01 -16.50
CA ASN A 181 40.96 -17.83 -15.36
C ASN A 181 41.47 -17.22 -14.04
N GLU A 182 42.71 -16.75 -14.01
CA GLU A 182 43.28 -16.13 -12.80
C GLU A 182 42.59 -14.81 -12.46
N LEU A 183 42.33 -13.96 -13.46
CA LEU A 183 41.61 -12.70 -13.27
C LEU A 183 40.21 -12.96 -12.69
N THR A 184 39.47 -13.92 -13.25
CA THR A 184 38.09 -14.22 -12.82
C THR A 184 38.03 -14.95 -11.48
N THR A 185 38.97 -15.85 -11.19
CA THR A 185 39.02 -16.59 -9.93
C THR A 185 39.27 -15.68 -8.72
N ASN A 186 40.09 -14.63 -8.91
CA ASN A 186 40.41 -13.68 -7.86
C ASN A 186 39.42 -12.52 -7.74
N PHE A 187 38.41 -12.42 -8.61
CA PHE A 187 37.44 -11.32 -8.61
C PHE A 187 36.80 -11.08 -7.23
N LEU A 188 36.40 -12.14 -6.52
CA LEU A 188 35.72 -12.06 -5.22
C LEU A 188 36.63 -11.64 -4.06
N ARG A 189 37.95 -11.51 -4.29
CA ARG A 189 38.92 -11.03 -3.30
C ARG A 189 39.10 -9.51 -3.33
N LEU A 190 38.46 -8.83 -4.27
CA LEU A 190 38.58 -7.37 -4.41
C LEU A 190 37.92 -6.64 -3.23
N PRO A 191 38.42 -5.44 -2.88
CA PRO A 191 37.82 -4.62 -1.85
C PRO A 191 36.43 -4.11 -2.29
N THR A 192 35.48 -4.07 -1.35
CA THR A 192 34.09 -3.67 -1.60
C THR A 192 33.80 -2.20 -1.31
N LYS A 193 34.68 -1.51 -0.57
CA LYS A 193 34.52 -0.08 -0.28
C LYS A 193 34.97 0.75 -1.48
N LYS A 194 34.12 1.67 -1.95
CA LYS A 194 34.39 2.51 -3.14
C LYS A 194 35.75 3.22 -3.12
N SER A 195 36.19 3.72 -1.96
CA SER A 195 37.48 4.42 -1.82
C SER A 195 38.69 3.51 -2.02
N GLU A 196 38.59 2.25 -1.60
CA GLU A 196 39.67 1.24 -1.70
C GLU A 196 39.61 0.50 -3.05
N ALA A 197 38.40 0.31 -3.59
CA ALA A 197 38.17 -0.38 -4.86
C ALA A 197 38.67 0.40 -6.08
N ARG A 198 38.56 1.74 -6.06
CA ARG A 198 38.99 2.61 -7.17
C ARG A 198 40.46 3.01 -7.03
N ASN A 199 41.32 2.00 -7.10
CA ASN A 199 42.76 2.07 -6.87
C ASN A 199 43.60 2.20 -8.16
N TYR A 200 43.01 2.61 -9.28
CA TYR A 200 43.70 2.86 -10.54
C TYR A 200 43.33 4.23 -11.10
N ARG A 201 44.32 5.11 -11.22
CA ARG A 201 44.15 6.43 -11.82
C ARG A 201 44.37 6.36 -13.33
N THR A 202 43.36 6.76 -14.09
CA THR A 202 43.45 6.82 -15.56
C THR A 202 44.31 8.00 -16.03
N HIS A 203 44.73 8.01 -17.29
CA HIS A 203 45.45 9.13 -17.90
C HIS A 203 44.66 10.45 -17.85
N ARG A 204 43.33 10.36 -17.81
CA ARG A 204 42.43 11.52 -17.65
C ARG A 204 42.28 11.99 -16.19
N GLY A 205 42.87 11.28 -15.23
CA GLY A 205 42.96 11.68 -13.84
C GLY A 205 41.81 11.25 -12.94
N PHE A 206 40.79 10.54 -13.46
CA PHE A 206 39.76 9.90 -12.65
C PHE A 206 40.14 8.47 -12.26
N ASN A 207 39.49 7.93 -11.22
CA ASN A 207 39.84 6.63 -10.67
C ASN A 207 38.80 5.56 -11.00
N ILE A 208 39.28 4.36 -11.34
CA ILE A 208 38.52 3.13 -11.52
C ILE A 208 39.20 1.99 -10.75
N SER A 209 38.60 0.81 -10.70
CA SER A 209 39.33 -0.37 -10.22
C SER A 209 40.41 -0.81 -11.20
N VAL A 210 41.59 -1.19 -10.68
CA VAL A 210 42.64 -1.80 -11.49
C VAL A 210 42.15 -3.08 -12.18
N PHE A 211 41.24 -3.82 -11.53
CA PHE A 211 40.57 -4.97 -12.13
C PHE A 211 39.79 -4.55 -13.39
N THR A 212 39.00 -3.48 -13.29
CA THR A 212 38.23 -2.94 -14.43
C THR A 212 39.16 -2.54 -15.57
N ALA A 213 40.28 -1.89 -15.27
CA ALA A 213 41.26 -1.51 -16.28
C ALA A 213 41.78 -2.74 -17.06
N VAL A 214 42.21 -3.79 -16.36
CA VAL A 214 42.71 -5.03 -16.99
C VAL A 214 41.59 -5.76 -17.74
N ALA A 215 40.41 -5.88 -17.15
CA ALA A 215 39.25 -6.54 -17.75
C ALA A 215 38.82 -5.89 -19.07
N VAL A 216 38.79 -4.55 -19.14
CA VAL A 216 38.47 -3.82 -20.38
C VAL A 216 39.57 -4.02 -21.42
N LYS A 217 40.84 -4.09 -21.01
CA LYS A 217 41.95 -4.38 -21.94
C LYS A 217 41.86 -5.80 -22.51
N PHE A 218 41.51 -6.79 -21.69
CA PHE A 218 41.28 -8.17 -22.16
C PHE A 218 40.08 -8.26 -23.11
N ALA A 219 39.01 -7.49 -22.83
CA ALA A 219 37.80 -7.46 -23.66
C ALA A 219 37.99 -6.87 -25.07
N ARG A 220 39.18 -6.35 -25.39
CA ARG A 220 39.54 -5.89 -26.75
C ARG A 220 39.65 -7.05 -27.74
N GLU A 221 40.04 -8.22 -27.23
CA GLU A 221 40.19 -9.40 -28.05
C GLU A 221 38.81 -9.95 -28.43
N GLU A 222 38.59 -10.08 -29.74
CA GLU A 222 37.28 -10.44 -30.27
C GLU A 222 36.88 -11.84 -29.77
N SER A 223 35.69 -11.95 -29.17
CA SER A 223 35.11 -13.09 -28.43
C SER A 223 35.42 -13.20 -26.92
N ASP A 224 36.54 -12.66 -26.44
CA ASP A 224 36.97 -12.82 -25.04
C ASP A 224 36.13 -11.99 -24.06
N ALA A 225 35.57 -10.85 -24.51
CA ALA A 225 34.63 -10.06 -23.71
C ALA A 225 33.42 -10.90 -23.22
N ASN A 226 32.88 -11.78 -24.07
CA ASN A 226 31.75 -12.64 -23.72
C ASN A 226 32.18 -13.83 -22.85
N VAL A 227 33.41 -14.32 -23.00
CA VAL A 227 33.96 -15.37 -22.13
C VAL A 227 34.14 -14.79 -20.73
N LEU A 228 34.81 -13.65 -20.62
CA LEU A 228 35.04 -12.93 -19.36
C LEU A 228 33.72 -12.61 -18.65
N ALA A 229 32.75 -12.06 -19.38
CA ALA A 229 31.43 -11.77 -18.82
C ALA A 229 30.73 -13.02 -18.27
N ARG A 230 30.78 -14.15 -18.99
CA ARG A 230 30.17 -15.41 -18.55
C ARG A 230 30.81 -15.95 -17.29
N GLU A 231 32.14 -15.97 -17.23
CA GLU A 231 32.87 -16.43 -16.05
C GLU A 231 32.58 -15.54 -14.84
N LEU A 232 32.59 -14.21 -14.98
CA LEU A 232 32.29 -13.30 -13.89
C LEU A 232 30.87 -13.49 -13.35
N VAL A 233 29.86 -13.55 -14.23
CA VAL A 233 28.47 -13.80 -13.81
C VAL A 233 28.33 -15.17 -13.18
N SER A 234 29.01 -16.20 -13.69
CA SER A 234 29.01 -17.54 -13.09
C SER A 234 29.57 -17.50 -11.66
N ARG A 235 30.70 -16.81 -11.43
CA ARG A 235 31.31 -16.67 -10.10
C ARG A 235 30.40 -15.93 -9.12
N VAL A 236 29.76 -14.85 -9.56
CA VAL A 236 28.79 -14.10 -8.74
C VAL A 236 27.57 -14.95 -8.42
N THR A 237 27.11 -15.76 -9.38
CA THR A 237 25.94 -16.62 -9.21
C THR A 237 26.24 -17.81 -8.30
N SER A 238 27.44 -18.40 -8.37
CA SER A 238 27.87 -19.48 -7.48
C SER A 238 28.12 -19.02 -6.05
N ASN A 239 28.63 -17.80 -5.85
CA ASN A 239 28.90 -17.21 -4.53
C ASN A 239 28.01 -15.99 -4.27
N PHE A 240 26.69 -16.18 -4.36
CA PHE A 240 25.73 -15.08 -4.35
C PHE A 240 25.49 -14.47 -2.96
N ASP A 241 26.44 -13.67 -2.48
CA ASP A 241 26.42 -12.97 -1.19
C ASP A 241 26.46 -11.44 -1.34
N ALA A 242 26.66 -10.71 -0.24
CA ALA A 242 26.74 -9.25 -0.25
C ALA A 242 28.01 -8.74 -0.96
N THR A 243 29.11 -9.46 -0.83
CA THR A 243 30.42 -9.13 -1.44
C THR A 243 30.32 -9.22 -2.96
N ALA A 244 29.86 -10.36 -3.49
CA ALA A 244 29.73 -10.59 -4.92
C ALA A 244 28.79 -9.58 -5.60
N LYS A 245 27.69 -9.20 -4.93
CA LYS A 245 26.77 -8.16 -5.41
C LYS A 245 27.47 -6.81 -5.53
N THR A 246 28.12 -6.37 -4.45
CA THR A 246 28.80 -5.07 -4.40
C THR A 246 29.88 -4.98 -5.47
N LEU A 247 30.68 -6.04 -5.64
CA LEU A 247 31.74 -6.07 -6.65
C LEU A 247 31.19 -6.00 -8.08
N LEU A 248 30.10 -6.71 -8.38
CA LEU A 248 29.48 -6.62 -9.70
C LEU A 248 28.86 -5.24 -9.95
N GLU A 249 28.24 -4.63 -8.94
CA GLU A 249 27.73 -3.26 -9.01
C GLU A 249 28.85 -2.26 -9.32
N LEU A 250 29.99 -2.34 -8.61
CA LEU A 250 31.15 -1.48 -8.84
C LEU A 250 31.74 -1.64 -10.24
N LEU A 251 31.86 -2.89 -10.72
CA LEU A 251 32.33 -3.16 -12.07
C LEU A 251 31.39 -2.52 -13.11
N VAL A 252 30.08 -2.69 -12.95
CA VAL A 252 29.08 -2.10 -13.85
C VAL A 252 29.10 -0.57 -13.79
N GLU A 253 29.23 0.03 -12.60
CA GLU A 253 29.38 1.48 -12.43
C GLU A 253 30.61 2.01 -13.18
N ASP A 254 31.77 1.37 -13.02
CA ASP A 254 33.00 1.78 -13.69
C ASP A 254 32.85 1.60 -15.22
N LEU A 255 32.30 0.49 -15.71
CA LEU A 255 32.09 0.27 -17.14
C LEU A 255 31.16 1.31 -17.77
N ILE A 256 30.08 1.70 -17.07
CA ILE A 256 29.19 2.77 -17.52
C ILE A 256 29.93 4.11 -17.57
N HIS A 257 30.77 4.40 -16.56
CA HIS A 257 31.57 5.63 -16.52
C HIS A 257 32.59 5.72 -17.67
N LEU A 258 33.08 4.58 -18.16
CA LEU A 258 34.06 4.50 -19.24
C LEU A 258 33.48 4.62 -20.65
N LEU A 259 32.17 4.42 -20.85
CA LEU A 259 31.51 4.48 -22.17
C LEU A 259 31.79 5.76 -22.99
N PRO A 260 31.90 6.97 -22.39
CA PRO A 260 32.18 8.20 -23.13
C PRO A 260 33.55 8.26 -23.83
N PHE A 261 34.51 7.44 -23.42
CA PHE A 261 35.92 7.64 -23.74
C PHE A 261 36.45 6.64 -24.78
N GLY A 262 37.03 7.17 -25.87
CA GLY A 262 37.48 6.39 -27.02
C GLY A 262 38.49 5.29 -26.68
N GLU A 263 39.43 5.58 -25.78
CA GLU A 263 40.47 4.66 -25.33
C GLU A 263 39.93 3.46 -24.51
N TRP A 264 38.68 3.58 -24.05
CA TRP A 264 37.96 2.56 -23.28
C TRP A 264 36.78 1.96 -24.06
N ALA A 265 36.77 2.02 -25.40
CA ALA A 265 35.67 1.51 -26.23
C ALA A 265 35.28 0.04 -25.94
N ALA A 266 36.24 -0.81 -25.54
CA ALA A 266 35.98 -2.20 -25.19
C ALA A 266 35.08 -2.38 -23.94
N SER A 267 34.91 -1.33 -23.12
CA SER A 267 33.98 -1.32 -21.99
C SER A 267 32.55 -1.60 -22.44
N ALA A 268 32.15 -1.13 -23.62
CA ALA A 268 30.82 -1.38 -24.19
C ALA A 268 30.62 -2.86 -24.55
N ALA A 269 31.64 -3.52 -25.10
CA ALA A 269 31.59 -4.94 -25.43
C ALA A 269 31.47 -5.80 -24.16
N LEU A 270 32.26 -5.47 -23.12
CA LEU A 270 32.19 -6.16 -21.83
C LEU A 270 30.85 -5.92 -21.12
N LEU A 271 30.34 -4.69 -21.11
CA LEU A 271 29.05 -4.35 -20.52
C LEU A 271 27.89 -5.06 -21.24
N TYR A 272 27.94 -5.16 -22.56
CA TYR A 272 26.98 -5.94 -23.35
C TYR A 272 27.05 -7.43 -23.03
N GLY A 273 28.26 -8.00 -22.92
CA GLY A 273 28.48 -9.40 -22.51
C GLY A 273 27.92 -9.69 -21.11
N LEU A 274 28.15 -8.79 -20.15
CA LEU A 274 27.61 -8.90 -18.79
C LEU A 274 26.08 -8.81 -18.80
N ALA A 275 25.52 -7.82 -19.50
CA ALA A 275 24.08 -7.60 -19.56
C ALA A 275 23.33 -8.78 -20.19
N THR A 276 23.85 -9.32 -21.29
CA THR A 276 23.24 -10.47 -21.99
C THR A 276 23.35 -11.76 -21.17
N THR A 277 24.46 -11.97 -20.46
CA THR A 277 24.63 -13.15 -19.59
C THR A 277 23.71 -13.06 -18.37
N MET A 278 23.65 -11.90 -17.70
CA MET A 278 22.71 -11.69 -16.59
C MET A 278 21.25 -11.86 -17.04
N LEU A 279 20.90 -11.41 -18.25
CA LEU A 279 19.57 -11.60 -18.82
C LEU A 279 19.24 -13.08 -19.02
N ALA A 280 20.21 -13.91 -19.42
CA ALA A 280 20.04 -15.36 -19.56
C ALA A 280 19.86 -16.07 -18.21
N GLU A 281 20.56 -15.59 -17.17
CA GLU A 281 20.49 -16.10 -15.79
C GLU A 281 19.24 -15.68 -15.01
N MET A 282 18.35 -14.86 -15.59
CA MET A 282 17.07 -14.46 -14.98
C MET A 282 16.14 -15.63 -14.64
N LYS A 283 16.45 -16.85 -15.09
CA LYS A 283 15.74 -18.08 -14.69
C LYS A 283 16.10 -18.55 -13.29
N ASN A 284 17.26 -18.14 -12.76
CA ASN A 284 17.72 -18.53 -11.44
C ASN A 284 17.05 -17.68 -10.35
N PRO A 285 16.23 -18.29 -9.46
CA PRO A 285 15.45 -17.57 -8.45
C PRO A 285 16.31 -16.87 -7.39
N ALA A 286 17.56 -17.27 -7.19
CA ALA A 286 18.44 -16.63 -6.20
C ALA A 286 18.84 -15.22 -6.66
N VAL A 287 19.09 -15.04 -7.97
CA VAL A 287 19.71 -13.83 -8.53
C VAL A 287 18.73 -12.92 -9.28
N GLU A 288 17.56 -13.44 -9.69
CA GLU A 288 16.61 -12.75 -10.58
C GLU A 288 16.24 -11.33 -10.12
N VAL A 289 16.10 -11.08 -8.81
CA VAL A 289 15.75 -9.76 -8.27
C VAL A 289 16.93 -8.78 -8.42
N PHE A 290 18.13 -9.21 -8.05
CA PHE A 290 19.33 -8.40 -8.13
C PHE A 290 19.69 -8.08 -9.60
N PHE A 291 19.67 -9.08 -10.47
CA PHE A 291 19.93 -8.87 -11.89
C PHE A 291 18.87 -7.99 -12.54
N LEU A 292 17.58 -8.11 -12.17
CA LEU A 292 16.55 -7.19 -12.67
C LEU A 292 16.89 -5.72 -12.35
N GLU A 293 17.39 -5.46 -11.15
CA GLU A 293 17.81 -4.12 -10.72
C GLU A 293 19.03 -3.63 -11.47
N LEU A 294 20.09 -4.43 -11.48
CA LEU A 294 21.35 -4.04 -12.09
C LEU A 294 21.20 -3.82 -13.60
N LEU A 295 20.45 -4.69 -14.29
CA LEU A 295 20.08 -4.51 -15.69
C LEU A 295 19.24 -3.25 -15.91
N GLY A 296 18.38 -2.89 -14.95
CA GLY A 296 17.64 -1.64 -14.94
C GLY A 296 18.57 -0.43 -14.86
N THR A 297 19.57 -0.47 -13.97
CA THR A 297 20.61 0.57 -13.86
C THR A 297 21.41 0.71 -15.15
N ILE A 298 21.80 -0.40 -15.79
CA ILE A 298 22.49 -0.40 -17.08
C ILE A 298 21.60 0.26 -18.14
N SER A 299 20.36 -0.22 -18.31
CA SER A 299 19.42 0.32 -19.30
C SER A 299 19.16 1.82 -19.12
N SER A 300 18.99 2.23 -17.86
CA SER A 300 18.81 3.62 -17.47
C SER A 300 20.01 4.50 -17.82
N SER A 301 21.21 4.03 -17.47
CA SER A 301 22.44 4.80 -17.65
C SER A 301 22.88 4.87 -19.11
N VAL A 302 22.67 3.79 -19.89
CA VAL A 302 22.91 3.77 -21.34
C VAL A 302 22.03 4.81 -22.03
N HIS A 303 20.75 4.90 -21.64
CA HIS A 303 19.86 5.92 -22.17
C HIS A 303 20.34 7.34 -21.80
N GLU A 304 20.72 7.55 -20.53
CA GLU A 304 21.25 8.83 -20.09
C GLU A 304 22.48 9.21 -20.90
N VAL A 305 23.50 8.34 -21.00
CA VAL A 305 24.74 8.57 -21.78
C VAL A 305 24.43 8.94 -23.23
N LYS A 306 23.44 8.29 -23.86
CA LYS A 306 23.02 8.59 -25.24
C LYS A 306 22.40 9.98 -25.40
N HIS A 307 21.77 10.51 -24.36
CA HIS A 307 21.03 11.78 -24.40
C HIS A 307 21.75 12.97 -23.74
N SER A 308 22.63 12.73 -22.78
CA SER A 308 23.35 13.78 -22.05
C SER A 308 24.66 14.20 -22.71
N PHE A 309 25.29 13.33 -23.51
CA PHE A 309 26.53 13.66 -24.20
C PHE A 309 26.31 14.26 -25.61
N HIS A 310 26.64 15.55 -25.75
CA HIS A 310 26.76 16.26 -27.03
C HIS A 310 28.01 15.75 -27.82
N PRO A 311 28.06 15.88 -29.16
CA PRO A 311 28.80 14.96 -30.02
C PRO A 311 30.31 15.10 -29.95
N ASN A 312 30.99 14.08 -29.41
CA ASN A 312 32.24 13.67 -30.01
C ASN A 312 31.89 13.00 -31.34
N PHE A 313 32.03 13.76 -32.42
CA PHE A 313 32.13 13.16 -33.75
C PHE A 313 33.25 12.12 -33.70
N LEU A 314 33.20 11.15 -34.62
CA LEU A 314 34.19 10.10 -34.71
C LEU A 314 35.62 10.63 -34.62
N LYS A 315 35.91 11.69 -35.38
CA LYS A 315 37.24 12.31 -35.43
C LYS A 315 37.75 12.80 -34.06
N PRO A 316 37.05 13.67 -33.32
CA PRO A 316 37.41 14.01 -31.94
C PRO A 316 37.67 12.81 -31.03
N ALA A 317 36.85 11.74 -31.11
CA ALA A 317 37.05 10.56 -30.27
C ALA A 317 38.36 9.81 -30.60
N PHE A 318 38.76 9.77 -31.88
CA PHE A 318 40.06 9.20 -32.28
C PHE A 318 41.23 10.09 -31.85
N GLU A 319 41.10 11.41 -31.97
CA GLU A 319 42.12 12.37 -31.51
C GLU A 319 42.32 12.27 -30.00
N GLU A 320 41.23 12.15 -29.23
CA GLU A 320 41.31 11.88 -27.80
C GLU A 320 41.91 10.50 -27.49
N CYS A 321 41.58 9.46 -28.26
CA CYS A 321 42.18 8.14 -28.08
C CYS A 321 43.69 8.16 -28.36
N LEU A 322 44.13 8.96 -29.33
CA LEU A 322 45.55 9.21 -29.60
C LEU A 322 46.26 9.95 -28.44
N GLU A 323 45.55 10.81 -27.72
CA GLU A 323 46.10 11.58 -26.60
C GLU A 323 46.18 10.76 -25.31
N TYR A 324 45.12 9.98 -25.00
CA TYR A 324 44.96 9.31 -23.71
C TYR A 324 45.12 7.79 -23.75
N GLY A 325 45.13 7.19 -24.93
CA GLY A 325 45.18 5.74 -25.14
C GLY A 325 46.50 5.24 -25.71
N SER A 326 46.60 3.92 -25.86
CA SER A 326 47.70 3.24 -26.55
C SER A 326 47.38 2.99 -28.03
N ASP A 327 48.39 2.62 -28.83
CA ASP A 327 48.19 2.19 -30.23
C ASP A 327 47.19 1.02 -30.34
N THR A 328 47.16 0.13 -29.34
CA THR A 328 46.20 -0.98 -29.30
C THR A 328 44.76 -0.49 -29.08
N ASP A 329 44.59 0.59 -28.31
CA ASP A 329 43.29 1.19 -28.02
C ASP A 329 42.75 1.84 -29.29
N LEU A 330 43.62 2.56 -30.01
CA LEU A 330 43.31 3.21 -31.28
C LEU A 330 42.90 2.18 -32.35
N ASN A 331 43.64 1.08 -32.46
CA ASN A 331 43.33 0.00 -33.39
C ASN A 331 41.97 -0.63 -33.08
N TYR A 332 41.67 -0.89 -31.79
CA TYR A 332 40.40 -1.45 -31.39
C TYR A 332 39.23 -0.52 -31.71
N VAL A 333 39.30 0.76 -31.34
CA VAL A 333 38.21 1.71 -31.60
C VAL A 333 38.01 1.95 -33.10
N THR A 334 39.08 1.90 -33.89
CA THR A 334 39.00 1.98 -35.36
C THR A 334 38.23 0.79 -35.92
N HIS A 335 38.61 -0.43 -35.55
CA HIS A 335 37.91 -1.64 -35.99
C HIS A 335 36.45 -1.67 -35.51
N ALA A 336 36.22 -1.38 -34.23
CA ALA A 336 34.89 -1.42 -33.62
C ALA A 336 33.91 -0.42 -34.26
N VAL A 337 34.40 0.69 -34.79
CA VAL A 337 33.56 1.78 -35.30
C VAL A 337 33.56 1.86 -36.83
N TYR A 338 34.72 1.88 -37.48
CA TYR A 338 34.83 2.02 -38.94
C TYR A 338 34.59 0.72 -39.68
N ASP A 339 35.18 -0.40 -39.25
CA ASP A 339 35.05 -1.66 -40.01
C ASP A 339 33.62 -2.20 -39.96
N LYS A 340 32.95 -2.03 -38.81
CA LYS A 340 31.52 -2.36 -38.67
C LYS A 340 30.60 -1.37 -39.39
N HIS A 341 30.96 -0.09 -39.46
CA HIS A 341 30.08 0.98 -39.96
C HIS A 341 30.77 2.03 -40.84
N PRO A 342 31.37 1.64 -41.99
CA PRO A 342 32.28 2.51 -42.74
C PRO A 342 31.62 3.73 -43.40
N ARG A 343 30.28 3.77 -43.46
CA ARG A 343 29.48 4.87 -44.05
C ARG A 343 28.60 5.60 -43.04
N SER A 344 28.67 5.27 -41.75
CA SER A 344 27.81 5.88 -40.75
C SER A 344 28.27 7.30 -40.41
N ARG A 345 27.32 8.26 -40.43
CA ARG A 345 27.54 9.64 -39.96
C ARG A 345 27.13 9.87 -38.50
N LYS A 346 26.82 8.79 -37.76
CA LYS A 346 26.42 8.85 -36.36
C LYS A 346 27.58 9.25 -35.45
N ARG A 347 27.26 9.72 -34.23
CA ARG A 347 28.24 10.10 -33.20
C ARG A 347 28.96 8.86 -32.65
N TYR A 348 30.16 9.01 -32.09
CA TYR A 348 30.91 7.88 -31.50
C TYR A 348 30.05 7.09 -30.51
N ILE A 349 29.43 7.78 -29.55
CA ILE A 349 28.59 7.15 -28.51
C ILE A 349 27.40 6.42 -29.11
N GLU A 350 26.72 6.99 -30.10
CA GLU A 350 25.58 6.35 -30.75
C GLU A 350 25.98 5.04 -31.45
N LEU A 351 27.19 4.96 -32.00
CA LEU A 351 27.71 3.75 -32.62
C LEU A 351 28.18 2.73 -31.58
N LEU A 352 28.86 3.20 -30.54
CA LEU A 352 29.38 2.35 -29.46
C LEU A 352 28.24 1.63 -28.71
N VAL A 353 27.14 2.32 -28.42
CA VAL A 353 26.02 1.77 -27.64
C VAL A 353 24.98 1.02 -28.49
N LEU A 354 25.22 0.80 -29.80
CA LEU A 354 24.28 0.10 -30.69
C LEU A 354 23.90 -1.30 -30.18
N ASP A 355 24.88 -2.07 -29.70
CA ASP A 355 24.60 -3.40 -29.15
C ASP A 355 23.90 -3.30 -27.79
N LEU A 356 24.21 -2.28 -26.99
CA LEU A 356 23.52 -2.00 -25.72
C LEU A 356 22.05 -1.58 -25.95
N ASP A 357 21.72 -0.88 -27.04
CA ASP A 357 20.33 -0.58 -27.43
C ASP A 357 19.52 -1.87 -27.68
N LYS A 358 20.13 -2.89 -28.31
CA LYS A 358 19.47 -4.20 -28.50
C LYS A 358 19.17 -4.85 -27.15
N PHE A 359 20.11 -4.79 -26.21
CA PHE A 359 19.91 -5.23 -24.84
C PHE A 359 18.76 -4.45 -24.16
N CYS A 360 18.75 -3.11 -24.23
CA CYS A 360 17.74 -2.29 -23.57
C CYS A 360 16.31 -2.68 -24.03
N ASN A 361 16.12 -2.92 -25.33
CA ASN A 361 14.83 -3.38 -25.88
C ASN A 361 14.45 -4.78 -25.37
N ALA A 362 15.40 -5.71 -25.34
CA ALA A 362 15.17 -7.05 -24.79
C ALA A 362 14.82 -6.99 -23.29
N TYR A 363 15.50 -6.12 -22.54
CA TYR A 363 15.26 -5.89 -21.13
C TYR A 363 13.89 -5.28 -20.84
N LEU A 364 13.44 -4.28 -21.60
CA LEU A 364 12.08 -3.72 -21.45
C LEU A 364 10.99 -4.77 -21.71
N THR A 365 11.22 -5.66 -22.69
CA THR A 365 10.34 -6.80 -22.96
C THR A 365 10.32 -7.78 -21.78
N LEU A 366 11.48 -8.07 -21.18
CA LEU A 366 11.56 -8.90 -19.98
C LEU A 366 10.88 -8.23 -18.78
N LEU A 367 11.06 -6.93 -18.58
CA LEU A 367 10.45 -6.17 -17.49
C LEU A 367 8.92 -6.28 -17.53
N GLY A 368 8.32 -6.18 -18.72
CA GLY A 368 6.89 -6.43 -18.94
C GLY A 368 6.45 -7.85 -18.54
N LYS A 369 7.30 -8.86 -18.76
CA LYS A 369 7.05 -10.24 -18.29
C LYS A 369 7.20 -10.35 -16.77
N CYS A 370 8.22 -9.73 -16.17
CA CYS A 370 8.45 -9.73 -14.73
C CYS A 370 7.31 -9.07 -13.94
N LEU A 371 6.67 -8.03 -14.50
CA LEU A 371 5.45 -7.44 -13.93
C LEU A 371 4.31 -8.46 -13.80
N ASN A 372 4.27 -9.48 -14.67
CA ASN A 372 3.27 -10.56 -14.66
C ASN A 372 3.77 -11.85 -14.00
N SER A 373 4.90 -11.81 -13.29
CA SER A 373 5.43 -13.00 -12.61
C SER A 373 4.49 -13.49 -11.50
N PRO A 374 4.35 -14.81 -11.27
CA PRO A 374 3.66 -15.31 -10.09
C PRO A 374 4.40 -14.99 -8.78
N LYS A 375 5.69 -14.64 -8.85
CA LYS A 375 6.54 -14.38 -7.68
C LYS A 375 6.38 -12.94 -7.19
N THR A 376 5.83 -12.75 -5.99
CA THR A 376 5.59 -11.43 -5.36
C THR A 376 6.82 -10.53 -5.33
N LYS A 377 7.98 -11.03 -4.86
CA LYS A 377 9.21 -10.23 -4.76
C LYS A 377 9.65 -9.68 -6.12
N LEU A 378 9.58 -10.52 -7.16
CA LEU A 378 9.96 -10.12 -8.52
C LEU A 378 9.00 -9.09 -9.11
N LYS A 379 7.67 -9.27 -8.92
CA LYS A 379 6.67 -8.27 -9.32
C LYS A 379 6.91 -6.92 -8.65
N THR A 380 7.05 -6.92 -7.32
CA THR A 380 7.29 -5.69 -6.55
C THR A 380 8.54 -4.98 -7.02
N LYS A 381 9.62 -5.73 -7.29
CA LYS A 381 10.85 -5.12 -7.78
C LYS A 381 10.74 -4.62 -9.21
N ALA A 382 10.05 -5.33 -10.10
CA ALA A 382 9.78 -4.87 -11.45
C ALA A 382 9.05 -3.52 -11.47
N VAL A 383 8.06 -3.31 -10.59
CA VAL A 383 7.38 -2.02 -10.45
C VAL A 383 8.33 -0.92 -9.98
N LYS A 384 9.16 -1.20 -8.96
CA LYS A 384 10.15 -0.23 -8.46
C LYS A 384 11.18 0.16 -9.51
N VAL A 385 11.67 -0.82 -10.27
CA VAL A 385 12.62 -0.57 -11.37
C VAL A 385 11.95 0.23 -12.47
N LEU A 386 10.70 -0.07 -12.84
CA LEU A 386 9.94 0.73 -13.81
C LEU A 386 9.78 2.19 -13.33
N SER A 387 9.53 2.42 -12.05
CA SER A 387 9.43 3.78 -11.49
C SER A 387 10.74 4.56 -11.64
N VAL A 388 11.88 3.94 -11.31
CA VAL A 388 13.19 4.59 -11.46
C VAL A 388 13.51 4.86 -12.93
N LEU A 389 13.17 3.91 -13.81
CA LEU A 389 13.34 4.07 -15.25
C LEU A 389 12.47 5.18 -15.82
N SER A 390 11.21 5.31 -15.38
CA SER A 390 10.31 6.37 -15.86
C SER A 390 10.76 7.77 -15.46
N ASP A 391 11.48 7.91 -14.33
CA ASP A 391 12.05 9.20 -13.90
C ASP A 391 13.08 9.73 -14.93
N LYS A 392 13.79 8.83 -15.62
CA LYS A 392 14.80 9.17 -16.64
C LYS A 392 14.29 9.01 -18.09
N GLN A 393 13.28 8.18 -18.30
CA GLN A 393 12.67 7.91 -19.61
C GLN A 393 11.14 8.08 -19.53
N PRO A 394 10.62 9.33 -19.54
CA PRO A 394 9.19 9.58 -19.37
C PRO A 394 8.32 8.85 -20.42
N ASN A 395 8.83 8.72 -21.63
CA ASN A 395 8.15 8.08 -22.76
C ASN A 395 7.89 6.57 -22.54
N LEU A 396 8.54 5.91 -21.57
CA LEU A 396 8.29 4.49 -21.28
C LEU A 396 6.83 4.21 -20.93
N LEU A 397 6.20 5.14 -20.20
CA LEU A 397 4.81 4.98 -19.78
C LEU A 397 3.83 5.22 -20.92
N ASN A 398 4.26 5.66 -22.11
CA ASN A 398 3.41 5.69 -23.31
C ASN A 398 3.21 4.30 -23.93
N SER A 399 4.01 3.30 -23.51
CA SER A 399 3.85 1.93 -23.96
C SER A 399 2.56 1.31 -23.42
N LYS A 400 1.58 1.07 -24.30
CA LYS A 400 0.31 0.42 -23.94
C LYS A 400 0.53 -0.93 -23.24
N VAL A 401 1.55 -1.69 -23.64
CA VAL A 401 1.87 -2.98 -23.03
C VAL A 401 2.28 -2.82 -21.56
N LEU A 402 3.13 -1.84 -21.26
CA LEU A 402 3.54 -1.55 -19.88
C LEU A 402 2.39 -0.96 -19.07
N GLN A 403 1.59 -0.06 -19.65
CA GLN A 403 0.41 0.49 -18.99
C GLN A 403 -0.58 -0.61 -18.60
N SER A 404 -0.89 -1.54 -19.51
CA SER A 404 -1.79 -2.66 -19.21
C SER A 404 -1.22 -3.59 -18.13
N ALA A 405 0.07 -3.91 -18.22
CA ALA A 405 0.74 -4.74 -17.20
C ALA A 405 0.75 -4.06 -15.82
N LEU A 406 0.99 -2.74 -15.76
CA LEU A 406 1.02 -1.97 -14.53
C LEU A 406 -0.39 -1.77 -13.94
N SER A 407 -1.39 -1.48 -14.78
CA SER A 407 -2.78 -1.31 -14.34
C SER A 407 -3.32 -2.59 -13.69
N ALA A 408 -2.95 -3.77 -14.20
CA ALA A 408 -3.34 -5.05 -13.61
C ALA A 408 -2.74 -5.28 -12.20
N ARG A 409 -1.74 -4.50 -11.78
CA ARG A 409 -1.10 -4.59 -10.47
C ARG A 409 -1.73 -3.69 -9.41
N LEU A 410 -2.63 -2.78 -9.78
CA LEU A 410 -3.41 -1.97 -8.84
C LEU A 410 -4.26 -2.83 -7.89
N CYS A 411 -4.75 -3.96 -8.40
CA CYS A 411 -5.56 -4.94 -7.66
C CYS A 411 -4.80 -6.26 -7.43
N ASP A 412 -3.46 -6.23 -7.38
CA ASP A 412 -2.66 -7.44 -7.14
C ASP A 412 -2.94 -8.03 -5.75
N ASP A 413 -2.89 -9.35 -5.59
CA ASP A 413 -3.13 -10.00 -4.28
C ASP A 413 -2.15 -9.52 -3.20
N ALA A 414 -0.90 -9.24 -3.59
CA ALA A 414 0.14 -8.88 -2.63
C ALA A 414 0.16 -7.38 -2.32
N THR A 415 0.03 -7.06 -1.03
CA THR A 415 0.07 -5.69 -0.50
C THR A 415 1.32 -4.91 -0.92
N SER A 416 2.48 -5.57 -0.93
CA SER A 416 3.75 -4.94 -1.33
C SER A 416 3.81 -4.54 -2.81
N VAL A 417 3.08 -5.26 -3.67
CA VAL A 417 3.01 -4.93 -5.10
C VAL A 417 2.12 -3.72 -5.28
N ARG A 418 0.92 -3.72 -4.67
CA ARG A 418 0.00 -2.56 -4.70
C ARG A 418 0.68 -1.30 -4.15
N ASP A 419 1.39 -1.40 -3.03
CA ASP A 419 2.15 -0.28 -2.44
C ASP A 419 3.17 0.35 -3.42
N ALA A 420 3.95 -0.50 -4.10
CA ALA A 420 4.93 -0.04 -5.08
C ALA A 420 4.27 0.62 -6.31
N VAL A 421 3.11 0.11 -6.75
CA VAL A 421 2.36 0.68 -7.88
C VAL A 421 1.83 2.07 -7.54
N TYR A 422 1.27 2.25 -6.34
CA TYR A 422 0.76 3.56 -5.93
C TYR A 422 1.90 4.58 -5.75
N GLU A 423 3.08 4.16 -5.29
CA GLU A 423 4.26 5.04 -5.26
C GLU A 423 4.65 5.53 -6.65
N LEU A 424 4.65 4.64 -7.65
CA LEU A 424 4.87 5.01 -9.06
C LEU A 424 3.81 6.00 -9.55
N ILE A 425 2.53 5.72 -9.31
CA ILE A 425 1.43 6.62 -9.71
C ILE A 425 1.56 7.99 -9.06
N GLY A 426 1.88 8.05 -7.77
CA GLY A 426 2.08 9.30 -7.05
C GLY A 426 3.20 10.14 -7.67
N LYS A 427 4.33 9.52 -8.06
CA LYS A 427 5.40 10.20 -8.81
C LYS A 427 4.94 10.67 -10.18
N TYR A 428 4.20 9.82 -10.91
CA TYR A 428 3.71 10.15 -12.25
C TYR A 428 2.78 11.36 -12.24
N ILE A 429 1.83 11.42 -11.30
CA ILE A 429 0.91 12.55 -11.13
C ILE A 429 1.68 13.84 -10.83
N LYS A 430 2.70 13.78 -9.97
CA LYS A 430 3.56 14.96 -9.69
C LYS A 430 4.26 15.47 -10.94
N ALA A 431 4.70 14.58 -11.83
CA ALA A 431 5.33 14.94 -13.09
C ALA A 431 4.33 15.41 -14.17
N HIS A 432 3.07 14.95 -14.12
CA HIS A 432 2.03 15.26 -15.11
C HIS A 432 0.71 15.70 -14.44
N PRO A 433 0.64 16.88 -13.79
CA PRO A 433 -0.53 17.31 -13.03
C PRO A 433 -1.83 17.36 -13.86
N ASN A 434 -1.73 17.65 -15.16
CA ASN A 434 -2.88 17.71 -16.07
C ASN A 434 -3.61 16.36 -16.24
N GLU A 435 -2.95 15.24 -15.89
CA GLU A 435 -3.53 13.90 -15.97
C GLU A 435 -3.99 13.37 -14.61
N ALA A 436 -3.90 14.17 -13.54
CA ALA A 436 -4.21 13.73 -12.17
C ALA A 436 -5.61 13.12 -12.05
N ASP A 437 -6.61 13.78 -12.65
CA ASP A 437 -8.01 13.33 -12.62
C ASP A 437 -8.23 11.95 -13.26
N ASN A 438 -7.31 11.41 -14.06
CA ASN A 438 -7.44 10.03 -14.56
C ASN A 438 -7.24 8.98 -13.46
N PHE A 439 -6.64 9.36 -12.32
CA PHE A 439 -6.22 8.44 -11.26
C PHE A 439 -7.02 8.54 -9.96
N TYR A 440 -7.99 9.46 -9.84
CA TYR A 440 -8.69 9.67 -8.56
C TYR A 440 -9.44 8.41 -8.09
N ASN A 441 -10.05 7.65 -9.01
CA ASN A 441 -10.75 6.40 -8.67
C ASN A 441 -9.78 5.35 -8.12
N SER A 442 -8.61 5.20 -8.74
CA SER A 442 -7.57 4.29 -8.26
C SER A 442 -7.06 4.71 -6.88
N LEU A 443 -6.88 6.00 -6.64
CA LEU A 443 -6.49 6.52 -5.33
C LEU A 443 -7.57 6.27 -4.26
N CYS A 444 -8.86 6.46 -4.60
CA CYS A 444 -9.98 6.14 -3.72
C CYS A 444 -10.02 4.65 -3.33
N ASN A 445 -9.67 3.76 -4.26
CA ASN A 445 -9.53 2.33 -3.99
C ASN A 445 -8.36 2.06 -3.04
N ALA A 446 -7.21 2.70 -3.25
CA ALA A 446 -6.05 2.62 -2.37
C ALA A 446 -6.34 3.07 -0.93
N LEU A 447 -7.12 4.15 -0.77
CA LEU A 447 -7.57 4.63 0.53
C LEU A 447 -8.52 3.65 1.23
N SER A 448 -9.17 2.76 0.48
CA SER A 448 -10.07 1.73 0.99
C SER A 448 -9.41 0.33 1.01
N ASP A 449 -8.09 0.24 0.80
CA ASP A 449 -7.37 -1.02 0.68
C ASP A 449 -7.35 -1.80 2.01
N GLU A 450 -7.37 -3.14 1.94
CA GLU A 450 -7.28 -4.00 3.12
C GLU A 450 -5.89 -3.91 3.80
N GLY A 451 -4.85 -3.58 3.05
CA GLY A 451 -3.49 -3.50 3.52
C GLY A 451 -3.15 -2.17 4.17
N VAL A 452 -2.75 -2.19 5.44
CA VAL A 452 -2.34 -1.02 6.22
C VAL A 452 -1.25 -0.20 5.51
N SER A 453 -0.24 -0.85 4.92
CA SER A 453 0.85 -0.14 4.22
C SER A 453 0.34 0.63 3.00
N VAL A 454 -0.60 0.05 2.24
CA VAL A 454 -1.18 0.67 1.05
C VAL A 454 -2.05 1.87 1.46
N ARG A 455 -2.90 1.73 2.47
CA ARG A 455 -3.68 2.86 3.02
C ARG A 455 -2.76 3.99 3.47
N LYS A 456 -1.71 3.67 4.23
CA LYS A 456 -0.73 4.65 4.71
C LYS A 456 -0.01 5.36 3.57
N LYS A 457 0.42 4.61 2.54
CA LYS A 457 1.04 5.15 1.33
C LYS A 457 0.07 6.08 0.59
N ALA A 458 -1.16 5.63 0.38
CA ALA A 458 -2.20 6.41 -0.30
C ALA A 458 -2.47 7.74 0.41
N ILE A 459 -2.59 7.74 1.74
CA ILE A 459 -2.80 8.96 2.53
C ILE A 459 -1.63 9.94 2.36
N ARG A 460 -0.39 9.45 2.50
CA ARG A 460 0.81 10.28 2.36
C ARG A 460 0.96 10.85 0.96
N LEU A 461 0.75 10.03 -0.06
CA LEU A 461 0.76 10.49 -1.45
C LEU A 461 -0.30 11.56 -1.65
N THR A 462 -1.54 11.29 -1.22
CA THR A 462 -2.69 12.20 -1.36
C THR A 462 -2.34 13.58 -0.82
N ARG A 463 -1.67 13.70 0.34
CA ARG A 463 -1.27 15.00 0.91
C ARG A 463 -0.55 15.90 -0.10
N ASP A 464 0.36 15.33 -0.88
CA ASP A 464 1.19 16.09 -1.82
C ASP A 464 0.47 16.37 -3.15
N ILE A 465 -0.34 15.42 -3.63
CA ILE A 465 -0.99 15.51 -4.94
C ILE A 465 -2.43 16.05 -4.88
N TYR A 466 -3.01 16.21 -3.69
CA TYR A 466 -4.39 16.69 -3.51
C TYR A 466 -4.69 17.97 -4.31
N PRO A 467 -3.83 19.01 -4.32
CA PRO A 467 -4.10 20.23 -5.07
C PRO A 467 -4.08 20.07 -6.60
N MET A 468 -3.58 18.95 -7.13
CA MET A 468 -3.50 18.69 -8.57
C MET A 468 -4.82 18.17 -9.14
N PHE A 469 -5.77 17.77 -8.29
CA PHE A 469 -7.07 17.25 -8.71
C PHE A 469 -8.12 18.36 -8.85
N SER A 470 -9.07 18.15 -9.76
CA SER A 470 -10.30 18.96 -9.85
C SER A 470 -11.11 18.93 -8.54
N GLU A 471 -11.95 19.94 -8.31
CA GLU A 471 -12.83 20.01 -7.12
C GLU A 471 -13.71 18.76 -6.98
N THR A 472 -14.27 18.25 -8.08
CA THR A 472 -15.08 17.03 -8.12
C THR A 472 -14.32 15.80 -7.65
N SER A 473 -13.07 15.64 -8.10
CA SER A 473 -12.20 14.53 -7.68
C SER A 473 -11.76 14.69 -6.22
N ARG A 474 -11.46 15.92 -5.80
CA ARG A 474 -11.08 16.23 -4.41
C ARG A 474 -12.19 15.90 -3.42
N ILE A 475 -13.46 16.13 -3.75
CA ILE A 475 -14.62 15.73 -2.93
C ILE A 475 -14.74 14.20 -2.81
N SER A 476 -14.46 13.47 -3.90
CA SER A 476 -14.50 12.00 -3.89
C SER A 476 -13.39 11.42 -2.99
N ILE A 477 -12.17 11.94 -3.13
CA ILE A 477 -11.01 11.57 -2.30
C ILE A 477 -11.28 11.92 -0.83
N ALA A 478 -11.77 13.13 -0.58
CA ALA A 478 -12.15 13.62 0.75
C ALA A 478 -13.15 12.70 1.46
N THR A 479 -14.19 12.28 0.75
CA THR A 479 -15.21 11.38 1.28
C THR A 479 -14.61 10.04 1.72
N LYS A 480 -13.62 9.53 0.99
CA LYS A 480 -12.88 8.32 1.38
C LYS A 480 -11.93 8.59 2.55
N MET A 481 -11.28 9.75 2.58
CA MET A 481 -10.38 10.15 3.66
C MET A 481 -11.11 10.28 5.01
N LEU A 482 -12.30 10.89 5.03
CA LEU A 482 -13.13 10.98 6.24
C LEU A 482 -13.49 9.60 6.80
N LYS A 483 -13.73 8.60 5.94
CA LYS A 483 -13.97 7.21 6.38
C LYS A 483 -12.74 6.56 7.02
N ARG A 484 -11.53 7.11 6.85
CA ARG A 484 -10.30 6.63 7.51
C ARG A 484 -10.10 7.20 8.91
N LEU A 485 -10.94 8.14 9.35
CA LEU A 485 -10.96 8.58 10.75
C LEU A 485 -11.50 7.49 11.69
N ASN A 486 -12.24 6.52 11.14
CA ASN A 486 -12.73 5.33 11.86
C ASN A 486 -11.95 4.07 11.47
N ASP A 487 -10.69 4.20 11.03
CA ASP A 487 -9.84 3.06 10.70
C ASP A 487 -9.47 2.24 11.97
N GLU A 488 -9.25 0.95 11.79
CA GLU A 488 -8.84 0.02 12.85
C GLU A 488 -7.45 0.34 13.40
N GLU A 489 -6.58 0.93 12.57
CA GLU A 489 -5.23 1.31 12.92
C GLU A 489 -5.14 2.78 13.35
N ASP A 490 -4.73 3.03 14.59
CA ASP A 490 -4.65 4.40 15.15
C ASP A 490 -3.71 5.32 14.36
N ASN A 491 -2.61 4.76 13.85
CA ASN A 491 -1.66 5.48 13.00
C ASN A 491 -2.28 5.94 11.68
N ILE A 492 -3.23 5.18 11.12
CA ILE A 492 -3.95 5.55 9.90
C ILE A 492 -4.90 6.70 10.18
N ARG A 493 -5.64 6.64 11.30
CA ARG A 493 -6.55 7.71 11.73
C ARG A 493 -5.80 9.05 11.87
N LYS A 494 -4.67 9.03 12.57
CA LYS A 494 -3.82 10.22 12.79
C LYS A 494 -3.25 10.79 11.48
N GLU A 495 -2.75 9.94 10.59
CA GLU A 495 -2.20 10.39 9.29
C GLU A 495 -3.30 10.96 8.38
N ALA A 496 -4.49 10.36 8.36
CA ALA A 496 -5.65 10.87 7.62
C ALA A 496 -6.09 12.23 8.16
N ALA A 497 -6.25 12.36 9.49
CA ALA A 497 -6.60 13.62 10.12
C ALA A 497 -5.56 14.71 9.85
N SER A 498 -4.27 14.40 9.99
CA SER A 498 -3.20 15.36 9.69
C SER A 498 -3.24 15.83 8.24
N MET A 499 -3.46 14.94 7.27
CA MET A 499 -3.60 15.33 5.87
C MET A 499 -4.81 16.26 5.63
N LEU A 500 -5.95 15.98 6.28
CA LEU A 500 -7.15 16.82 6.19
C LEU A 500 -6.95 18.20 6.84
N VAL A 501 -6.28 18.28 7.99
CA VAL A 501 -5.92 19.55 8.64
C VAL A 501 -5.07 20.41 7.69
N ASP A 502 -4.04 19.81 7.09
CA ASP A 502 -3.13 20.51 6.19
C ASP A 502 -3.81 20.99 4.91
N CYS A 503 -4.77 20.22 4.39
CA CYS A 503 -5.41 20.54 3.13
C CYS A 503 -6.67 21.40 3.27
N TRP A 504 -7.46 21.25 4.33
CA TRP A 504 -8.73 21.98 4.47
C TRP A 504 -8.63 23.15 5.43
N ILE A 505 -8.12 22.91 6.64
CA ILE A 505 -8.11 23.93 7.69
C ILE A 505 -7.02 24.96 7.42
N ARG A 506 -5.78 24.53 7.18
CA ARG A 506 -4.65 25.44 6.93
C ARG A 506 -4.73 26.16 5.58
N LYS A 507 -5.46 25.62 4.59
CA LYS A 507 -5.63 26.23 3.26
C LYS A 507 -7.02 26.83 3.04
N HIS A 508 -7.87 26.87 4.06
CA HIS A 508 -9.21 27.47 4.02
C HIS A 508 -10.11 26.97 2.87
N LEU A 509 -10.17 25.65 2.64
CA LEU A 509 -11.03 25.04 1.61
C LEU A 509 -12.49 24.91 2.08
N VAL A 510 -13.12 26.05 2.36
CA VAL A 510 -14.48 26.13 2.95
C VAL A 510 -15.54 25.56 2.00
N SER A 511 -15.47 25.85 0.70
CA SER A 511 -16.43 25.34 -0.31
C SER A 511 -16.49 23.81 -0.34
N GLU A 512 -15.34 23.16 -0.23
CA GLU A 512 -15.25 21.69 -0.21
C GLU A 512 -15.84 21.12 1.07
N MET A 513 -15.54 21.70 2.23
CA MET A 513 -16.14 21.29 3.50
C MET A 513 -17.67 21.45 3.47
N ILE A 514 -18.18 22.54 2.89
CA ILE A 514 -19.62 22.75 2.70
C ILE A 514 -20.21 21.65 1.80
N THR A 515 -19.58 21.38 0.66
CA THR A 515 -20.05 20.37 -0.29
C THR A 515 -20.06 18.97 0.35
N LEU A 516 -19.06 18.65 1.16
CA LEU A 516 -19.00 17.41 1.92
C LEU A 516 -20.10 17.33 2.99
N ALA A 517 -20.34 18.41 3.73
CA ALA A 517 -21.39 18.47 4.73
C ALA A 517 -22.78 18.22 4.13
N MET A 518 -23.04 18.73 2.93
CA MET A 518 -24.32 18.55 2.22
C MET A 518 -24.46 17.21 1.48
N SER A 519 -23.39 16.42 1.36
CA SER A 519 -23.37 15.24 0.49
C SER A 519 -24.20 14.06 1.01
N HIS A 520 -23.79 13.45 2.11
CA HIS A 520 -24.41 12.25 2.69
C HIS A 520 -24.22 12.25 4.20
N HIS A 521 -25.20 11.76 4.97
CA HIS A 521 -25.19 11.84 6.44
C HIS A 521 -23.93 11.24 7.09
N LYS A 522 -23.44 10.08 6.61
CA LYS A 522 -22.18 9.49 7.10
C LYS A 522 -20.93 10.33 6.78
N THR A 523 -20.96 11.10 5.70
CA THR A 523 -19.86 12.03 5.37
C THR A 523 -19.88 13.21 6.34
N LEU A 524 -21.07 13.73 6.65
CA LEU A 524 -21.26 14.76 7.67
C LEU A 524 -20.80 14.26 9.06
N GLU A 525 -21.18 13.05 9.47
CA GLU A 525 -20.72 12.44 10.73
C GLU A 525 -19.19 12.30 10.79
N GLY A 526 -18.57 11.86 9.69
CA GLY A 526 -17.11 11.84 9.58
C GLY A 526 -16.48 13.23 9.68
N LEU A 527 -17.13 14.26 9.13
CA LEU A 527 -16.70 15.65 9.24
C LEU A 527 -16.88 16.20 10.67
N GLU A 528 -17.97 15.85 11.35
CA GLU A 528 -18.18 16.16 12.77
C GLU A 528 -17.06 15.54 13.61
N THR A 529 -16.78 14.24 13.43
CA THR A 529 -15.70 13.54 14.13
C THR A 529 -14.33 14.18 13.85
N PHE A 530 -14.07 14.55 12.59
CA PHE A 530 -12.85 15.26 12.20
C PHE A 530 -12.66 16.54 13.01
N LEU A 531 -13.68 17.40 13.01
CA LEU A 531 -13.62 18.70 13.66
C LEU A 531 -13.51 18.55 15.18
N GLU A 532 -14.35 17.71 15.78
CA GLU A 532 -14.41 17.50 17.23
C GLU A 532 -13.14 16.85 17.80
N SER A 533 -12.61 15.83 17.12
CA SER A 533 -11.50 15.04 17.66
C SER A 533 -10.12 15.59 17.29
N TYR A 534 -9.99 16.31 16.16
CA TYR A 534 -8.68 16.68 15.62
C TYR A 534 -8.48 18.18 15.38
N VAL A 535 -9.54 18.99 15.29
CA VAL A 535 -9.41 20.42 14.99
C VAL A 535 -9.70 21.28 16.22
N PHE A 536 -10.82 21.06 16.89
CA PHE A 536 -11.25 21.86 18.05
C PHE A 536 -10.32 21.77 19.28
N PRO A 537 -9.69 20.62 19.59
CA PRO A 537 -8.74 20.50 20.70
C PRO A 537 -7.41 21.22 20.44
N GLU A 538 -7.05 21.40 19.17
CA GLU A 538 -5.75 21.95 18.79
C GLU A 538 -5.70 23.47 18.90
N LYS A 539 -4.81 23.97 19.79
CA LYS A 539 -4.69 25.41 20.07
C LYS A 539 -4.11 26.19 18.90
N GLU A 540 -3.21 25.58 18.13
CA GLU A 540 -2.58 26.24 16.97
C GLU A 540 -3.57 26.54 15.84
N LEU A 541 -4.69 25.81 15.77
CA LEU A 541 -5.68 25.96 14.70
C LEU A 541 -6.75 27.02 15.01
N GLN A 542 -6.76 27.60 16.21
CA GLN A 542 -7.77 28.59 16.63
C GLN A 542 -7.91 29.81 15.69
N PRO A 543 -6.83 30.40 15.13
CA PRO A 543 -6.97 31.49 14.16
C PRO A 543 -7.71 31.06 12.89
N HIS A 544 -7.42 29.85 12.38
CA HIS A 544 -8.07 29.31 11.19
C HIS A 544 -9.55 29.00 11.44
N LEU A 545 -9.88 28.54 12.66
CA LEU A 545 -11.27 28.30 13.08
C LEU A 545 -12.08 29.60 13.13
N LYS A 546 -11.52 30.70 13.66
CA LYS A 546 -12.20 32.00 13.67
C LYS A 546 -12.50 32.49 12.25
N GLN A 547 -11.51 32.41 11.36
CA GLN A 547 -11.68 32.77 9.96
C GLN A 547 -12.71 31.88 9.25
N LEU A 548 -12.75 30.58 9.56
CA LEU A 548 -13.79 29.68 9.04
C LEU A 548 -15.19 30.15 9.47
N VAL A 549 -15.39 30.47 10.75
CA VAL A 549 -16.68 30.94 11.28
C VAL A 549 -17.10 32.26 10.62
N GLU A 550 -16.18 33.21 10.48
CA GLU A 550 -16.42 34.48 9.78
C GLU A 550 -16.86 34.24 8.33
N THR A 551 -16.13 33.40 7.60
CA THR A 551 -16.46 33.05 6.20
C THR A 551 -17.85 32.40 6.09
N LEU A 552 -18.20 31.51 7.01
CA LEU A 552 -19.52 30.85 7.00
C LEU A 552 -20.66 31.83 7.31
N LEU A 553 -20.43 32.79 8.23
CA LEU A 553 -21.38 33.85 8.57
C LEU A 553 -21.60 34.84 7.43
N ASP A 554 -20.58 35.09 6.60
CA ASP A 554 -20.70 35.95 5.42
C ASP A 554 -21.48 35.27 4.28
N MET A 555 -21.29 33.95 4.09
CA MET A 555 -21.95 33.22 3.01
C MET A 555 -23.46 33.00 3.24
N GLN A 556 -23.87 32.66 4.46
CA GLN A 556 -25.26 32.35 4.87
C GLN A 556 -26.06 31.41 3.94
N THR A 557 -25.38 30.58 3.14
CA THR A 557 -26.04 29.54 2.33
C THR A 557 -26.50 28.37 3.22
N GLU A 558 -27.40 27.52 2.72
CA GLU A 558 -27.88 26.33 3.46
C GLU A 558 -26.72 25.48 3.98
N GLY A 559 -25.73 25.22 3.12
CA GLY A 559 -24.54 24.45 3.48
C GLY A 559 -23.59 25.17 4.45
N ALA A 560 -23.45 26.50 4.33
CA ALA A 560 -22.67 27.29 5.28
C ALA A 560 -23.30 27.27 6.68
N LEU A 561 -24.62 27.42 6.77
CA LEU A 561 -25.36 27.34 8.04
C LEU A 561 -25.32 25.93 8.63
N LEU A 562 -25.40 24.88 7.81
CA LEU A 562 -25.22 23.50 8.25
C LEU A 562 -23.84 23.32 8.92
N LEU A 563 -22.76 23.73 8.23
CA LEU A 563 -21.40 23.60 8.76
C LEU A 563 -21.19 24.49 10.00
N LEU A 564 -21.76 25.70 10.02
CA LEU A 564 -21.74 26.57 11.20
C LEU A 564 -22.44 25.91 12.40
N SER A 565 -23.55 25.21 12.16
CA SER A 565 -24.27 24.47 13.21
C SER A 565 -23.47 23.28 13.76
N VAL A 566 -22.61 22.67 12.93
CA VAL A 566 -21.65 21.66 13.37
C VAL A 566 -20.57 22.29 14.24
N CYS A 567 -19.96 23.39 13.79
CA CYS A 567 -18.95 24.11 14.57
C CYS A 567 -19.48 24.58 15.92
N SER A 568 -20.68 25.15 15.94
CA SER A 568 -21.35 25.59 17.18
C SER A 568 -21.67 24.42 18.12
N SER A 569 -22.02 23.25 17.57
CA SER A 569 -22.32 22.06 18.38
C SER A 569 -21.07 21.48 19.07
N GLY A 570 -19.94 21.41 18.36
CA GLY A 570 -18.72 20.79 18.90
C GLY A 570 -17.83 21.75 19.70
N LYS A 571 -17.85 23.05 19.39
CA LYS A 571 -17.08 24.08 20.13
C LYS A 571 -17.92 25.37 20.29
N PRO A 572 -18.89 25.39 21.22
CA PRO A 572 -19.85 26.48 21.38
C PRO A 572 -19.22 27.86 21.64
N ASP A 573 -18.06 27.89 22.29
CA ASP A 573 -17.27 29.09 22.60
C ASP A 573 -16.70 29.79 21.35
N LEU A 574 -16.75 29.16 20.18
CA LEU A 574 -16.46 29.82 18.90
C LEU A 574 -17.51 30.87 18.53
N ILE A 575 -18.74 30.73 19.00
CA ILE A 575 -19.85 31.62 18.65
C ILE A 575 -20.01 32.67 19.75
N GLY A 576 -19.44 33.84 19.50
CA GLY A 576 -19.55 34.99 20.39
C GLY A 576 -20.83 35.82 20.16
N GLN A 577 -20.95 36.89 20.93
CA GLN A 577 -22.06 37.84 20.80
C GLN A 577 -22.13 38.48 19.40
N ASP A 578 -21.00 38.85 18.81
CA ASP A 578 -20.97 39.50 17.49
C ASP A 578 -21.45 38.55 16.38
N SER A 579 -21.09 37.27 16.47
CA SER A 579 -21.58 36.21 15.57
C SER A 579 -23.10 36.03 15.68
N LEU A 580 -23.65 36.07 16.89
CA LEU A 580 -25.10 35.99 17.09
C LEU A 580 -25.83 37.23 16.55
N ILE A 581 -25.26 38.42 16.73
CA ILE A 581 -25.81 39.66 16.17
C ILE A 581 -25.82 39.58 14.64
N ALA A 582 -24.75 39.08 14.02
CA ALA A 582 -24.68 38.86 12.56
C ALA A 582 -25.73 37.85 12.06
N LEU A 583 -26.08 36.86 12.88
CA LEU A 583 -27.10 35.84 12.55
C LEU A 583 -28.54 36.29 12.86
N GLN A 584 -28.73 37.34 13.66
CA GLN A 584 -30.07 37.81 14.08
C GLN A 584 -31.02 38.13 12.91
N PRO A 585 -30.58 38.81 11.81
CA PRO A 585 -31.47 39.10 10.69
C PRO A 585 -32.02 37.83 10.04
N PHE A 586 -31.17 36.80 9.90
CA PHE A 586 -31.59 35.50 9.37
C PHE A 586 -32.62 34.82 10.30
N LEU A 587 -32.40 34.87 11.62
CA LEU A 587 -33.28 34.25 12.62
C LEU A 587 -34.62 34.96 12.80
N THR A 588 -34.72 36.24 12.44
CA THR A 588 -35.92 37.07 12.64
C THR A 588 -36.70 37.34 11.34
N ASP A 589 -36.23 36.82 10.21
CA ASP A 589 -36.96 36.88 8.94
C ASP A 589 -38.01 35.75 8.85
N ALA A 590 -39.28 36.14 8.70
CA ALA A 590 -40.40 35.23 8.54
C ALA A 590 -40.30 34.32 7.29
N ASN A 591 -39.57 34.74 6.26
CA ASN A 591 -39.37 33.97 5.03
C ASN A 591 -38.46 32.75 5.24
N ASN A 592 -37.58 32.80 6.24
CA ASN A 592 -36.62 31.71 6.48
C ASN A 592 -37.25 30.55 7.24
N VAL A 593 -38.31 30.76 8.02
CA VAL A 593 -38.95 29.72 8.87
C VAL A 593 -39.40 28.49 8.07
N THR A 594 -39.68 28.64 6.77
CA THR A 594 -40.08 27.53 5.89
C THR A 594 -38.89 26.80 5.24
N GLN A 595 -37.69 27.34 5.34
CA GLN A 595 -36.47 26.79 4.75
C GLN A 595 -35.78 25.81 5.70
N LYS A 596 -35.14 24.77 5.16
CA LYS A 596 -34.35 23.80 5.96
C LYS A 596 -33.20 24.47 6.71
N SER A 597 -32.58 25.48 6.10
CA SER A 597 -31.49 26.28 6.65
C SER A 597 -31.81 26.90 8.02
N TYR A 598 -33.10 27.21 8.26
CA TYR A 598 -33.54 27.83 9.50
C TYR A 598 -33.36 26.92 10.72
N GLN A 599 -33.52 25.59 10.53
CA GLN A 599 -33.20 24.63 11.58
C GLN A 599 -31.73 24.72 12.01
N TYR A 600 -30.81 24.91 11.06
CA TYR A 600 -29.38 25.02 11.35
C TYR A 600 -29.05 26.30 12.11
N GLY A 601 -29.67 27.43 11.72
CA GLY A 601 -29.56 28.70 12.47
C GLY A 601 -30.07 28.57 13.91
N LEU A 602 -31.22 27.91 14.11
CA LEU A 602 -31.74 27.64 15.45
C LEU A 602 -30.82 26.71 16.26
N LYS A 603 -30.21 25.71 15.62
CA LYS A 603 -29.23 24.83 16.27
C LYS A 603 -27.99 25.62 16.73
N VAL A 604 -27.49 26.55 15.92
CA VAL A 604 -26.40 27.46 16.33
C VAL A 604 -26.78 28.23 17.58
N LEU A 605 -28.00 28.80 17.61
CA LEU A 605 -28.52 29.53 18.75
C LEU A 605 -28.60 28.65 20.00
N ARG A 606 -29.17 27.44 19.88
CA ARG A 606 -29.30 26.49 20.99
C ARG A 606 -27.95 26.15 21.62
N CYS A 607 -26.94 25.89 20.81
CA CYS A 607 -25.62 25.49 21.30
C CYS A 607 -24.84 26.68 21.91
N ALA A 608 -24.94 27.87 21.31
CA ALA A 608 -24.18 29.05 21.74
C ALA A 608 -24.73 29.69 23.02
N LEU A 609 -26.05 29.89 23.13
CA LEU A 609 -26.66 30.67 24.23
C LEU A 609 -26.31 30.19 25.65
N PRO A 610 -26.19 28.89 25.97
CA PRO A 610 -25.79 28.43 27.30
C PRO A 610 -24.43 28.94 27.77
N HIS A 611 -23.54 29.27 26.83
CA HIS A 611 -22.16 29.69 27.09
C HIS A 611 -22.00 31.22 27.17
N ILE A 612 -23.08 31.97 26.89
CA ILE A 612 -23.06 33.43 26.89
C ILE A 612 -23.75 33.94 28.16
N THR A 613 -23.01 34.72 28.95
CA THR A 613 -23.48 35.24 30.25
C THR A 613 -24.32 36.51 30.14
N SER A 614 -24.06 37.35 29.13
CA SER A 614 -24.81 38.59 28.89
C SER A 614 -25.00 38.84 27.40
N LEU A 615 -26.20 39.25 27.00
CA LEU A 615 -26.52 39.66 25.63
C LEU A 615 -27.20 41.03 25.65
N ARG A 616 -26.99 41.81 24.58
CA ARG A 616 -27.64 43.11 24.41
C ARG A 616 -29.17 42.94 24.30
N PRO A 617 -29.99 43.75 24.98
CA PRO A 617 -31.45 43.72 24.84
C PRO A 617 -31.91 43.84 23.38
N ASP A 618 -31.20 44.64 22.58
CA ASP A 618 -31.45 44.82 21.13
C ASP A 618 -31.36 43.50 20.33
N PHE A 619 -30.61 42.52 20.83
CA PHE A 619 -30.60 41.17 20.26
C PHE A 619 -31.74 40.32 20.83
N ILE A 620 -31.90 40.31 22.16
CA ILE A 620 -32.81 39.40 22.85
C ILE A 620 -34.27 39.70 22.51
N ASP A 621 -34.69 40.97 22.61
CA ASP A 621 -36.11 41.33 22.56
C ASP A 621 -36.74 41.01 21.18
N PRO A 622 -36.15 41.41 20.04
CA PRO A 622 -36.71 41.09 18.73
C PRO A 622 -36.74 39.57 18.47
N LEU A 623 -35.69 38.86 18.87
CA LEU A 623 -35.60 37.42 18.69
C LEU A 623 -36.63 36.68 19.55
N GLN A 624 -36.75 37.04 20.83
CA GLN A 624 -37.67 36.43 21.77
C GLN A 624 -39.13 36.65 21.32
N GLU A 625 -39.49 37.88 20.94
CA GLU A 625 -40.82 38.20 20.41
C GLU A 625 -41.14 37.42 19.12
N PHE A 626 -40.19 37.36 18.20
CA PHE A 626 -40.34 36.62 16.96
C PHE A 626 -40.56 35.12 17.20
N LEU A 627 -39.71 34.49 18.01
CA LEU A 627 -39.80 33.06 18.30
C LEU A 627 -41.14 32.72 18.97
N PHE A 628 -41.58 33.49 19.98
CA PHE A 628 -42.91 33.29 20.60
C PHE A 628 -44.05 33.40 19.59
N ALA A 629 -44.00 34.37 18.67
CA ALA A 629 -45.03 34.57 17.64
C ALA A 629 -45.09 33.42 16.61
N LYS A 630 -44.02 32.62 16.48
CA LYS A 630 -43.88 31.57 15.46
C LYS A 630 -43.92 30.14 16.01
N LEU A 631 -43.88 29.92 17.34
CA LEU A 631 -43.89 28.58 17.95
C LEU A 631 -44.97 27.64 17.37
N THR A 632 -46.20 28.10 17.21
CA THR A 632 -47.30 27.27 16.68
C THR A 632 -47.18 26.93 15.19
N LYS A 633 -46.25 27.58 14.46
CA LYS A 633 -45.99 27.36 13.04
C LYS A 633 -44.78 26.47 12.79
N MET A 634 -43.87 26.35 13.75
CA MET A 634 -42.63 25.59 13.64
C MET A 634 -42.87 24.07 13.54
N THR A 635 -41.93 23.38 12.90
CA THR A 635 -41.92 21.90 12.80
C THR A 635 -41.39 21.25 14.08
N LYS A 636 -41.52 19.91 14.20
CA LYS A 636 -40.95 19.12 15.31
C LYS A 636 -39.48 19.50 15.56
N LYS A 637 -38.68 19.51 14.50
CA LYS A 637 -37.23 19.70 14.57
C LYS A 637 -36.90 21.11 15.01
N GLU A 638 -37.54 22.12 14.41
CA GLU A 638 -37.36 23.52 14.79
C GLU A 638 -37.76 23.78 16.25
N LEU A 639 -38.86 23.19 16.72
CA LEU A 639 -39.29 23.34 18.11
C LEU A 639 -38.24 22.84 19.10
N HIS A 640 -37.63 21.68 18.83
CA HIS A 640 -36.59 21.14 19.69
C HIS A 640 -35.28 21.96 19.68
N GLU A 641 -35.11 22.89 18.74
CA GLU A 641 -33.99 23.85 18.72
C GLU A 641 -34.39 25.21 19.34
N ALA A 642 -35.60 25.69 19.00
CA ALA A 642 -36.10 27.01 19.40
C ALA A 642 -36.52 27.09 20.88
N VAL A 643 -37.17 26.05 21.42
CA VAL A 643 -37.66 26.07 22.81
C VAL A 643 -36.52 26.12 23.83
N PRO A 644 -35.46 25.29 23.73
CA PRO A 644 -34.29 25.42 24.62
C PRO A 644 -33.63 26.81 24.50
N SER A 645 -33.56 27.35 23.29
CA SER A 645 -33.02 28.70 23.06
C SER A 645 -33.87 29.77 23.76
N LEU A 646 -35.19 29.71 23.63
CA LEU A 646 -36.13 30.60 24.33
C LEU A 646 -36.01 30.47 25.85
N TRP A 647 -35.90 29.25 26.37
CA TRP A 647 -35.70 29.01 27.80
C TRP A 647 -34.42 29.67 28.30
N GLN A 648 -33.33 29.56 27.54
CA GLN A 648 -32.07 30.18 27.88
C GLN A 648 -32.14 31.72 27.79
N LEU A 649 -32.83 32.29 26.79
CA LEU A 649 -33.08 33.74 26.73
C LEU A 649 -33.89 34.24 27.94
N CYS A 650 -34.92 33.49 28.36
CA CYS A 650 -35.67 33.78 29.59
C CYS A 650 -34.77 33.75 30.83
N LYS A 651 -33.82 32.79 30.91
CA LYS A 651 -32.84 32.69 31.99
C LYS A 651 -31.88 33.88 32.01
N ILE A 652 -31.43 34.36 30.85
CA ILE A 652 -30.59 35.56 30.74
C ILE A 652 -31.36 36.81 31.21
N LYS A 653 -32.64 36.94 30.82
CA LYS A 653 -33.50 38.08 31.25
C LYS A 653 -34.09 37.95 32.66
N GLN A 654 -34.01 36.77 33.29
CA GLN A 654 -34.73 36.44 34.52
C GLN A 654 -36.25 36.66 34.44
N ASP A 655 -36.85 36.50 33.24
CA ASP A 655 -38.29 36.61 33.01
C ASP A 655 -38.82 35.36 32.30
N PHE A 656 -39.57 34.54 33.04
CA PHE A 656 -40.16 33.29 32.57
C PHE A 656 -41.68 33.42 32.32
N ALA A 657 -42.29 34.56 32.64
CA ALA A 657 -43.75 34.67 32.70
C ALA A 657 -44.40 34.42 31.33
N LYS A 658 -43.84 34.97 30.25
CA LYS A 658 -44.33 34.73 28.88
C LYS A 658 -44.27 33.25 28.51
N LEU A 659 -43.20 32.55 28.88
CA LEU A 659 -43.00 31.13 28.54
C LEU A 659 -43.96 30.24 29.32
N VAL A 660 -44.08 30.42 30.64
CA VAL A 660 -45.01 29.64 31.47
C VAL A 660 -46.46 29.86 31.03
N ASN A 661 -46.84 31.10 30.70
CA ASN A 661 -48.17 31.40 30.15
C ASN A 661 -48.39 30.78 28.78
N ALA A 662 -47.36 30.63 27.94
CA ALA A 662 -47.46 29.92 26.68
C ALA A 662 -47.77 28.42 26.90
N VAL A 663 -47.18 27.77 27.90
CA VAL A 663 -47.51 26.38 28.28
C VAL A 663 -48.98 26.28 28.72
N ILE A 664 -49.39 27.13 29.66
CA ILE A 664 -50.77 27.16 30.18
C ILE A 664 -51.78 27.41 29.04
N SER A 665 -51.47 28.34 28.14
CA SER A 665 -52.30 28.62 26.97
C SER A 665 -52.37 27.41 26.04
N THR A 666 -51.25 26.72 25.79
CA THR A 666 -51.20 25.51 24.98
C THR A 666 -52.10 24.41 25.57
N MET A 667 -52.01 24.17 26.89
CA MET A 667 -52.88 23.21 27.58
C MET A 667 -54.36 23.56 27.46
N LYS A 668 -54.73 24.84 27.66
CA LYS A 668 -56.11 25.32 27.49
C LYS A 668 -56.60 25.16 26.05
N MET A 669 -55.72 25.37 25.07
CA MET A 669 -56.04 25.22 23.66
C MET A 669 -56.24 23.76 23.27
N ILE A 670 -55.50 22.81 23.84
CA ILE A 670 -55.66 21.37 23.55
C ILE A 670 -57.10 20.92 23.86
N TRP A 671 -57.68 21.30 24.99
CA TRP A 671 -59.07 20.96 25.32
C TRP A 671 -60.13 21.62 24.44
N LYS A 672 -59.82 22.80 23.87
CA LYS A 672 -60.78 23.58 23.08
C LYS A 672 -60.76 23.25 21.58
N ASN A 673 -59.68 22.65 21.09
CA ASN A 673 -59.53 22.40 19.65
C ASN A 673 -59.97 20.98 19.30
N THR A 674 -60.87 20.89 18.31
CA THR A 674 -61.32 19.63 17.70
C THR A 674 -60.64 19.34 16.37
N GLU A 675 -59.95 20.32 15.78
CA GLU A 675 -59.31 20.20 14.46
C GLU A 675 -58.01 19.38 14.56
N PRO A 676 -57.90 18.22 13.89
CA PRO A 676 -56.81 17.26 14.11
C PRO A 676 -55.40 17.82 13.86
N HIS A 677 -55.18 18.61 12.79
CA HIS A 677 -53.84 19.10 12.47
C HIS A 677 -53.37 20.13 13.49
N ARG A 678 -54.24 21.06 13.90
CA ARG A 678 -53.92 22.01 14.96
C ARG A 678 -53.76 21.33 16.30
N LEU A 679 -54.60 20.35 16.64
CA LEU A 679 -54.48 19.58 17.87
C LEU A 679 -53.14 18.82 17.93
N ALA A 680 -52.74 18.17 16.84
CA ALA A 680 -51.45 17.50 16.73
C ALA A 680 -50.27 18.46 16.98
N LYS A 681 -50.30 19.66 16.39
CA LYS A 681 -49.28 20.70 16.63
C LYS A 681 -49.24 21.17 18.09
N LEU A 682 -50.41 21.32 18.73
CA LEU A 682 -50.48 21.73 20.14
C LEU A 682 -49.95 20.66 21.09
N ILE A 683 -50.25 19.38 20.83
CA ILE A 683 -49.70 18.25 21.59
C ILE A 683 -48.17 18.22 21.46
N GLN A 684 -47.66 18.39 20.24
CA GLN A 684 -46.22 18.46 19.99
C GLN A 684 -45.55 19.64 20.70
N LEU A 685 -46.17 20.82 20.67
CA LEU A 685 -45.67 21.99 21.36
C LEU A 685 -45.64 21.78 22.88
N LEU A 686 -46.71 21.20 23.46
CA LEU A 686 -46.76 20.90 24.89
C LEU A 686 -45.64 19.94 25.31
N ALA A 687 -45.45 18.84 24.59
CA ALA A 687 -44.40 17.87 24.90
C ALA A 687 -43.00 18.46 24.76
N CYS A 688 -42.77 19.31 23.75
CA CYS A 688 -41.49 19.99 23.56
C CYS A 688 -41.21 21.02 24.66
N LEU A 689 -42.23 21.79 25.07
CA LEU A 689 -42.12 22.73 26.19
C LEU A 689 -41.82 22.01 27.50
N GLU A 690 -42.55 20.94 27.82
CA GLU A 690 -42.33 20.17 29.05
C GLU A 690 -40.94 19.51 29.06
N LYS A 691 -40.48 18.99 27.92
CA LYS A 691 -39.16 18.36 27.81
C LYS A 691 -38.02 19.34 28.08
N HIS A 692 -38.13 20.58 27.60
CA HIS A 692 -37.00 21.50 27.58
C HIS A 692 -37.04 22.57 28.67
N CYS A 693 -38.16 22.70 29.39
CA CYS A 693 -38.37 23.74 30.40
C CYS A 693 -38.54 23.11 31.79
N ASP A 694 -37.86 23.66 32.81
CA ASP A 694 -38.05 23.25 34.22
C ASP A 694 -39.30 23.94 34.79
N LEU A 695 -40.47 23.38 34.48
CA LEU A 695 -41.76 23.97 34.79
C LEU A 695 -42.22 23.73 36.23
N GLU A 696 -41.62 22.77 36.94
CA GLU A 696 -42.02 22.41 38.30
C GLU A 696 -41.81 23.58 39.28
N ARG A 697 -40.79 24.43 39.02
CA ARG A 697 -40.56 25.67 39.80
C ARG A 697 -41.72 26.67 39.72
N PHE A 698 -42.55 26.58 38.69
CA PHE A 698 -43.66 27.49 38.44
C PHE A 698 -45.03 26.85 38.71
N ARG A 699 -45.05 25.72 39.44
CA ARG A 699 -46.26 24.94 39.76
C ARG A 699 -47.43 25.77 40.27
N GLU A 700 -47.18 26.81 41.07
CA GLU A 700 -48.24 27.71 41.55
C GLU A 700 -49.01 28.39 40.42
N MET A 701 -48.35 28.78 39.33
CA MET A 701 -49.02 29.39 38.18
C MET A 701 -49.97 28.41 37.51
N PHE A 702 -49.59 27.13 37.42
CA PHE A 702 -50.44 26.07 36.90
C PHE A 702 -51.63 25.76 37.81
N ALA A 703 -51.42 25.74 39.13
CA ALA A 703 -52.49 25.57 40.11
C ALA A 703 -53.53 26.70 40.02
N LYS A 704 -53.08 27.96 39.89
CA LYS A 704 -53.96 29.14 39.71
C LYS A 704 -54.70 29.15 38.37
N ALA A 705 -54.22 28.43 37.36
CA ALA A 705 -54.78 28.45 36.02
C ALA A 705 -56.01 27.54 35.81
N ASN A 706 -56.46 26.81 36.84
CA ASN A 706 -57.61 25.89 36.82
C ASN A 706 -57.49 24.78 35.75
N LEU A 707 -56.31 24.17 35.64
CA LEU A 707 -56.02 23.09 34.67
C LEU A 707 -56.30 21.67 35.19
N GLY A 708 -56.80 21.53 36.42
CA GLY A 708 -57.06 20.23 37.06
C GLY A 708 -55.86 19.62 37.79
N LEU A 709 -54.83 20.42 38.11
CA LEU A 709 -53.66 19.97 38.87
C LEU A 709 -54.04 19.62 40.33
N LYS A 710 -53.81 18.37 40.75
CA LYS A 710 -54.05 17.93 42.14
C LYS A 710 -52.93 18.37 43.09
N THR A 711 -53.20 18.38 44.40
CA THR A 711 -52.29 18.94 45.43
C THR A 711 -50.88 18.34 45.42
N ASN A 712 -50.74 17.03 45.17
CA ASN A 712 -49.45 16.30 45.13
C ASN A 712 -49.08 15.79 43.73
N GLU A 713 -49.67 16.38 42.69
CA GLU A 713 -49.36 16.03 41.30
C GLU A 713 -48.31 16.99 40.73
N SER A 714 -47.34 16.45 39.99
CA SER A 714 -46.32 17.25 39.27
C SER A 714 -46.88 17.82 37.97
N VAL A 715 -46.24 18.89 37.46
CA VAL A 715 -46.63 19.51 36.18
C VAL A 715 -46.47 18.51 35.04
N VAL A 716 -45.38 17.72 35.05
CA VAL A 716 -45.14 16.66 34.05
C VAL A 716 -46.26 15.62 34.08
N SER A 717 -46.73 15.20 35.27
CA SER A 717 -47.82 14.24 35.40
C SER A 717 -49.13 14.78 34.81
N LEU A 718 -49.41 16.07 34.99
CA LEU A 718 -50.55 16.74 34.36
C LEU A 718 -50.42 16.75 32.83
N SER A 719 -49.25 17.14 32.30
CA SER A 719 -48.96 17.13 30.87
C SER A 719 -49.11 15.73 30.26
N VAL A 720 -48.67 14.69 30.97
CA VAL A 720 -48.86 13.28 30.59
C VAL A 720 -50.34 12.90 30.53
N LYS A 721 -51.16 13.28 31.52
CA LYS A 721 -52.61 13.00 31.48
C LYS A 721 -53.31 13.68 30.31
N TYR A 722 -52.91 14.90 29.99
CA TYR A 722 -53.45 15.62 28.82
C TYR A 722 -53.15 14.84 27.54
N ILE A 723 -51.92 14.38 27.35
CA ILE A 723 -51.52 13.63 26.15
C ILE A 723 -52.19 12.24 26.11
N LEU A 724 -52.24 11.52 27.23
CA LEU A 724 -52.87 10.20 27.33
C LEU A 724 -54.33 10.18 26.86
N THR A 725 -55.07 11.28 27.04
CA THR A 725 -56.47 11.43 26.60
C THR A 725 -56.63 11.24 25.09
N PHE A 726 -55.56 11.45 24.31
CA PHE A 726 -55.55 11.35 22.85
C PHE A 726 -54.79 10.12 22.31
N CYS A 727 -54.26 9.26 23.19
CA CYS A 727 -53.53 8.05 22.81
C CYS A 727 -54.42 6.86 22.41
N GLY A 728 -55.73 6.94 22.67
CA GLY A 728 -56.73 5.96 22.21
C GLY A 728 -57.03 6.09 20.72
N ASP A 729 -58.21 5.63 20.30
CA ASP A 729 -58.63 5.67 18.89
C ASP A 729 -59.04 7.09 18.45
N THR A 730 -58.03 7.93 18.18
CA THR A 730 -58.21 9.32 17.74
C THR A 730 -57.42 9.61 16.46
N PRO A 731 -57.84 10.59 15.63
CA PRO A 731 -57.09 10.99 14.44
C PRO A 731 -55.66 11.47 14.72
N VAL A 732 -55.38 11.88 15.96
CA VAL A 732 -54.06 12.37 16.40
C VAL A 732 -53.26 11.33 17.17
N ARG A 733 -53.74 10.07 17.24
CA ARG A 733 -53.14 8.97 18.02
C ARG A 733 -51.64 8.85 17.81
N SER A 734 -51.18 8.75 16.56
CA SER A 734 -49.74 8.63 16.25
C SER A 734 -48.94 9.80 16.83
N THR A 735 -49.45 11.03 16.70
CA THR A 735 -48.78 12.21 17.28
C THR A 735 -48.80 12.17 18.82
N ALA A 736 -49.92 11.79 19.43
CA ALA A 736 -50.04 11.69 20.88
C ALA A 736 -49.08 10.64 21.47
N VAL A 737 -49.03 9.44 20.90
CA VAL A 737 -48.13 8.35 21.33
C VAL A 737 -46.66 8.77 21.24
N ASN A 738 -46.24 9.37 20.12
CA ASN A 738 -44.85 9.80 19.96
C ASN A 738 -44.48 10.88 20.99
N ASN A 739 -45.38 11.84 21.22
CA ASN A 739 -45.13 12.93 22.14
C ASN A 739 -45.30 12.52 23.63
N LEU A 740 -45.94 11.38 23.90
CA LEU A 740 -45.98 10.78 25.24
C LEU A 740 -44.59 10.34 25.70
N LEU A 741 -43.75 9.81 24.80
CA LEU A 741 -42.36 9.49 25.13
C LEU A 741 -41.53 10.77 25.33
N ILE A 742 -41.77 11.79 24.51
CA ILE A 742 -41.06 13.08 24.58
C ILE A 742 -41.34 13.79 25.92
N VAL A 743 -42.60 13.87 26.34
CA VAL A 743 -42.98 14.51 27.62
C VAL A 743 -42.40 13.77 28.82
N CYS A 744 -42.29 12.44 28.74
CA CYS A 744 -41.75 11.60 29.80
C CYS A 744 -40.21 11.53 29.81
N SER A 745 -39.53 12.17 28.84
CA SER A 745 -38.09 11.98 28.62
C SER A 745 -37.23 12.37 29.82
N ASN A 746 -37.64 13.35 30.63
CA ASN A 746 -36.93 13.78 31.84
C ASN A 746 -37.52 13.18 33.13
N SER A 747 -38.44 12.22 33.02
CA SER A 747 -39.12 11.60 34.16
C SER A 747 -39.21 10.08 34.01
N PRO A 748 -38.09 9.35 34.18
CA PRO A 748 -38.01 7.89 34.06
C PRO A 748 -39.11 7.10 34.78
N ARG A 749 -39.44 7.51 36.00
CA ARG A 749 -40.47 6.84 36.82
C ARG A 749 -41.87 6.93 36.19
N ILE A 750 -42.17 8.05 35.54
CA ILE A 750 -43.44 8.24 34.83
C ILE A 750 -43.43 7.46 33.52
N LEU A 751 -42.30 7.46 32.81
CA LEU A 751 -42.11 6.68 31.58
C LEU A 751 -42.37 5.17 31.82
N MET A 752 -41.82 4.63 32.90
CA MET A 752 -41.96 3.22 33.27
C MET A 752 -43.27 2.89 34.00
N SER A 753 -44.22 3.83 34.07
CA SER A 753 -45.50 3.59 34.73
C SER A 753 -46.44 2.72 33.87
N PRO A 754 -47.30 1.89 34.48
CA PRO A 754 -48.19 0.99 33.73
C PRO A 754 -49.07 1.66 32.67
N PRO A 755 -49.69 2.85 32.92
CA PRO A 755 -50.54 3.50 31.92
C PRO A 755 -49.78 3.97 30.67
N VAL A 756 -48.49 4.32 30.81
CA VAL A 756 -47.65 4.74 29.70
C VAL A 756 -47.18 3.51 28.91
N LEU A 757 -46.69 2.49 29.62
CA LEU A 757 -46.23 1.25 28.99
C LEU A 757 -47.35 0.52 28.25
N SER A 758 -48.58 0.50 28.77
CA SER A 758 -49.72 -0.11 28.07
C SER A 758 -50.02 0.55 26.73
N VAL A 759 -49.85 1.88 26.63
CA VAL A 759 -50.01 2.61 25.37
C VAL A 759 -48.94 2.21 24.37
N PHE A 760 -47.69 2.03 24.81
CA PHE A 760 -46.60 1.59 23.93
C PHE A 760 -46.74 0.13 23.50
N ASP A 761 -47.19 -0.74 24.41
CA ASP A 761 -47.48 -2.15 24.11
C ASP A 761 -48.51 -2.24 22.98
N GLU A 762 -49.63 -1.50 23.10
CA GLU A 762 -50.69 -1.44 22.09
C GLU A 762 -50.24 -0.76 20.79
N ALA A 763 -49.43 0.30 20.89
CA ALA A 763 -48.90 1.01 19.73
C ALA A 763 -47.98 0.13 18.87
N LEU A 764 -47.21 -0.78 19.48
CA LEU A 764 -46.36 -1.74 18.77
C LEU A 764 -47.13 -2.87 18.09
N ASP A 765 -48.42 -3.05 18.38
CA ASP A 765 -49.34 -3.95 17.66
C ASP A 765 -50.27 -3.21 16.69
N SER A 766 -50.04 -1.91 16.49
CA SER A 766 -50.93 -1.04 15.71
C SER A 766 -50.53 -0.95 14.23
N THR A 767 -51.01 0.08 13.55
CA THR A 767 -50.67 0.36 12.15
C THR A 767 -49.17 0.66 11.96
N PRO A 768 -48.61 0.39 10.77
CA PRO A 768 -47.21 0.69 10.45
C PRO A 768 -46.80 2.14 10.74
N ASP A 769 -47.71 3.12 10.56
CA ASP A 769 -47.43 4.53 10.82
C ASP A 769 -47.25 4.84 12.32
N VAL A 770 -48.03 4.20 13.20
CA VAL A 770 -47.89 4.34 14.66
C VAL A 770 -46.61 3.66 15.13
N ILE A 771 -46.34 2.44 14.66
CA ILE A 771 -45.11 1.70 14.96
C ILE A 771 -43.89 2.53 14.54
N LYS A 772 -43.90 3.08 13.32
CA LYS A 772 -42.82 3.89 12.78
C LYS A 772 -42.57 5.15 13.62
N GLY A 773 -43.65 5.86 13.97
CA GLY A 773 -43.55 7.05 14.80
C GLY A 773 -42.92 6.76 16.17
N LEU A 774 -43.38 5.69 16.82
CA LEU A 774 -42.94 5.32 18.15
C LEU A 774 -41.48 4.83 18.13
N LEU A 775 -41.13 3.92 17.22
CA LEU A 775 -39.76 3.39 17.11
C LEU A 775 -38.74 4.49 16.81
N GLN A 776 -39.05 5.41 15.90
CA GLN A 776 -38.16 6.55 15.64
C GLN A 776 -37.95 7.38 16.90
N THR A 777 -39.03 7.64 17.65
CA THR A 777 -38.94 8.44 18.88
C THR A 777 -38.19 7.68 20.00
N MET A 778 -38.31 6.35 20.06
CA MET A 778 -37.52 5.52 20.97
C MET A 778 -36.03 5.54 20.63
N ILE A 779 -35.68 5.42 19.34
CA ILE A 779 -34.28 5.54 18.88
C ILE A 779 -33.71 6.90 19.27
N ASP A 780 -34.42 7.99 18.95
CA ASP A 780 -34.00 9.35 19.28
C ASP A 780 -33.76 9.51 20.79
N PHE A 781 -34.68 9.00 21.62
CA PHE A 781 -34.60 9.05 23.09
C PHE A 781 -33.38 8.29 23.63
N ILE A 782 -33.15 7.07 23.13
CA ILE A 782 -32.05 6.21 23.56
C ILE A 782 -30.69 6.85 23.21
N GLN A 783 -30.54 7.38 22.00
CA GLN A 783 -29.30 8.02 21.55
C GLN A 783 -29.00 9.34 22.29
N GLU A 784 -30.04 10.11 22.63
CA GLU A 784 -29.87 11.38 23.36
C GLU A 784 -29.35 11.17 24.78
N ARG A 785 -29.80 10.10 25.45
CA ARG A 785 -29.34 9.75 26.81
C ARG A 785 -27.89 9.30 26.84
N ASP A 786 -27.45 8.53 25.85
CA ASP A 786 -26.05 8.06 25.76
C ASP A 786 -25.03 9.22 25.65
N LYS A 787 -25.40 10.29 24.94
CA LYS A 787 -24.56 11.51 24.84
C LYS A 787 -24.46 12.29 26.15
N GLN A 788 -25.41 12.13 27.07
CA GLN A 788 -25.39 12.82 28.36
C GLN A 788 -24.56 12.07 29.40
N SER A 789 -24.66 10.74 29.44
CA SER A 789 -23.90 9.88 30.38
C SER A 789 -22.38 9.96 30.17
N SER A 790 -21.93 10.27 28.96
CA SER A 790 -20.49 10.47 28.66
C SER A 790 -19.93 11.81 29.15
N ALA A 791 -20.76 12.78 29.58
CA ALA A 791 -20.33 14.12 29.97
C ALA A 791 -20.34 14.40 31.49
N SER A 792 -20.96 13.55 32.32
CA SER A 792 -21.05 13.77 33.77
C SER A 792 -20.76 12.50 34.57
N SER A 793 -19.57 12.42 35.17
CA SER A 793 -19.10 11.33 36.02
C SER A 793 -19.54 11.45 37.49
N SER A 794 -20.79 11.86 37.77
CA SER A 794 -21.28 11.99 39.14
C SER A 794 -22.62 11.29 39.37
N LEU A 795 -22.55 10.09 39.98
CA LEU A 795 -23.34 9.61 41.12
C LEU A 795 -24.84 9.99 41.23
N GLU A 796 -25.59 9.94 40.13
CA GLU A 796 -27.06 9.86 40.14
C GLU A 796 -27.52 8.54 39.50
N ASP A 797 -27.07 7.42 40.09
CA ASP A 797 -27.31 6.01 39.70
C ASP A 797 -28.80 5.55 39.80
N ILE A 798 -29.76 6.46 39.65
CA ILE A 798 -31.22 6.19 39.74
C ILE A 798 -31.95 6.54 38.42
N VAL A 799 -31.27 7.20 37.46
CA VAL A 799 -31.85 7.64 36.18
C VAL A 799 -31.55 6.66 35.02
N ASP A 800 -30.74 5.62 35.25
CA ASP A 800 -30.19 4.74 34.21
C ASP A 800 -31.02 3.48 33.86
N ASP A 801 -32.05 3.11 34.62
CA ASP A 801 -32.82 1.88 34.31
C ASP A 801 -33.86 2.04 33.18
N ALA A 802 -34.18 3.27 32.77
CA ALA A 802 -35.29 3.50 31.83
C ALA A 802 -34.98 3.02 30.41
N CYS A 803 -33.79 3.32 29.87
CA CYS A 803 -33.41 2.93 28.51
C CYS A 803 -33.15 1.42 28.40
N PRO A 804 -32.31 0.80 29.27
CA PRO A 804 -32.14 -0.65 29.27
C PRO A 804 -33.47 -1.38 29.52
N GLY A 805 -34.29 -0.91 30.47
CA GLY A 805 -35.59 -1.52 30.76
C GLY A 805 -36.55 -1.46 29.57
N LEU A 806 -36.59 -0.34 28.85
CA LEU A 806 -37.42 -0.19 27.65
C LEU A 806 -36.90 -1.07 26.49
N VAL A 807 -35.58 -1.12 26.27
CA VAL A 807 -34.97 -2.00 25.26
C VAL A 807 -35.27 -3.47 25.58
N GLN A 808 -35.00 -3.92 26.80
CA GLN A 808 -35.20 -5.31 27.21
C GLN A 808 -36.67 -5.74 27.10
N ARG A 809 -37.63 -4.84 27.38
CA ARG A 809 -39.06 -5.13 27.24
C ARG A 809 -39.48 -5.38 25.79
N TYR A 810 -38.91 -4.64 24.83
CA TYR A 810 -39.41 -4.61 23.45
C TYR A 810 -38.53 -5.29 22.42
N ILE A 811 -37.28 -5.65 22.75
CA ILE A 811 -36.30 -6.16 21.77
C ILE A 811 -36.80 -7.39 21.00
N GLU A 812 -37.40 -8.38 21.67
CA GLU A 812 -37.91 -9.59 21.00
C GLU A 812 -39.01 -9.28 19.99
N LYS A 813 -39.96 -8.42 20.38
CA LYS A 813 -41.05 -7.98 19.49
C LYS A 813 -40.51 -7.20 18.29
N ILE A 814 -39.50 -6.35 18.51
CA ILE A 814 -38.86 -5.56 17.46
C ILE A 814 -38.06 -6.45 16.50
N LEU A 815 -37.44 -7.54 16.98
CA LEU A 815 -36.80 -8.54 16.13
C LEU A 815 -37.81 -9.21 15.20
N VAL A 816 -39.01 -9.54 15.70
CA VAL A 816 -40.11 -10.07 14.86
C VAL A 816 -40.54 -9.04 13.82
N LEU A 817 -40.76 -7.77 14.22
CA LEU A 817 -41.10 -6.69 13.29
C LEU A 817 -40.04 -6.48 12.19
N SER A 818 -38.76 -6.69 12.53
CA SER A 818 -37.66 -6.58 11.56
C SER A 818 -37.75 -7.62 10.45
N LEU A 819 -38.31 -8.81 10.73
CA LEU A 819 -38.50 -9.90 9.76
C LEU A 819 -39.85 -9.85 9.03
N SER A 820 -40.83 -9.09 9.55
CA SER A 820 -42.22 -9.14 9.09
C SER A 820 -42.46 -8.38 7.77
N ASP A 821 -41.75 -7.27 7.55
CA ASP A 821 -41.97 -6.38 6.40
C ASP A 821 -40.86 -6.54 5.36
N LYS A 822 -41.24 -6.77 4.09
CA LYS A 822 -40.28 -6.94 2.98
C LYS A 822 -39.84 -5.62 2.35
N GLY A 823 -40.43 -4.50 2.77
CA GLY A 823 -40.20 -3.17 2.24
C GLY A 823 -39.24 -2.32 3.05
N LYS A 824 -39.25 -1.01 2.76
CA LYS A 824 -38.40 -0.02 3.45
C LYS A 824 -38.71 0.13 4.93
N PHE A 825 -39.89 -0.29 5.39
CA PHE A 825 -40.31 -0.11 6.77
C PHE A 825 -39.59 -1.06 7.73
N ALA A 826 -39.19 -2.27 7.30
CA ALA A 826 -38.40 -3.18 8.14
C ALA A 826 -37.04 -2.62 8.55
N TYR A 827 -36.54 -1.60 7.86
CA TYR A 827 -35.28 -0.97 8.24
C TYR A 827 -35.36 -0.27 9.59
N LEU A 828 -36.50 0.33 9.96
CA LEU A 828 -36.59 1.09 11.21
C LEU A 828 -36.59 0.18 12.47
N PRO A 829 -37.37 -0.92 12.53
CA PRO A 829 -37.20 -1.94 13.56
C PRO A 829 -35.76 -2.46 13.64
N PHE A 830 -35.13 -2.73 12.49
CA PHE A 830 -33.76 -3.19 12.48
C PHE A 830 -32.78 -2.13 13.00
N GLN A 831 -32.98 -0.86 12.66
CA GLN A 831 -32.19 0.26 13.16
C GLN A 831 -32.27 0.37 14.69
N PHE A 832 -33.44 0.11 15.28
CA PHE A 832 -33.57 0.03 16.74
C PHE A 832 -32.69 -1.09 17.31
N VAL A 833 -32.70 -2.28 16.71
CA VAL A 833 -31.84 -3.40 17.13
C VAL A 833 -30.37 -3.02 17.02
N GLN A 834 -29.96 -2.35 15.95
CA GLN A 834 -28.58 -1.88 15.77
C GLN A 834 -28.16 -0.92 16.90
N VAL A 835 -28.99 0.08 17.19
CA VAL A 835 -28.71 1.05 18.27
C VAL A 835 -28.66 0.35 19.63
N ALA A 836 -29.60 -0.57 19.90
CA ALA A 836 -29.64 -1.31 21.15
C ALA A 836 -28.40 -2.21 21.36
N LEU A 837 -27.86 -2.80 20.28
CA LEU A 837 -26.63 -3.58 20.32
C LEU A 837 -25.37 -2.72 20.44
N ASP A 838 -25.30 -1.60 19.70
CA ASP A 838 -24.15 -0.70 19.74
C ASP A 838 -23.98 -0.06 21.13
N LEU A 839 -25.08 0.22 21.83
CA LEU A 839 -25.09 0.74 23.21
C LEU A 839 -24.98 -0.34 24.30
N GLY A 840 -25.03 -1.62 23.93
CA GLY A 840 -24.95 -2.73 24.89
C GLY A 840 -26.20 -2.94 25.76
N PHE A 841 -27.34 -2.34 25.39
CA PHE A 841 -28.62 -2.52 26.11
C PHE A 841 -29.35 -3.82 25.73
N ALA A 842 -29.10 -4.34 24.53
CA ALA A 842 -29.63 -5.63 24.09
C ALA A 842 -28.61 -6.76 24.28
N ASN A 843 -29.08 -7.94 24.70
CA ASN A 843 -28.27 -9.15 24.69
C ASN A 843 -27.97 -9.58 23.24
N PRO A 844 -26.70 -9.66 22.81
CA PRO A 844 -26.35 -10.05 21.45
C PRO A 844 -26.90 -11.43 21.05
N LYS A 845 -26.95 -12.38 22.00
CA LYS A 845 -27.32 -13.77 21.71
C LYS A 845 -28.71 -13.91 21.07
N ILE A 846 -29.70 -13.15 21.53
CA ILE A 846 -31.07 -13.20 20.99
C ILE A 846 -31.20 -12.47 19.65
N CYS A 847 -30.25 -11.58 19.32
CA CYS A 847 -30.30 -10.76 18.12
C CYS A 847 -29.55 -11.40 16.93
N ILE A 848 -28.46 -12.13 17.19
CA ILE A 848 -27.54 -12.65 16.17
C ILE A 848 -28.28 -13.37 15.04
N SER A 849 -29.17 -14.32 15.36
CA SER A 849 -29.83 -15.11 14.32
C SER A 849 -30.74 -14.30 13.42
N THR A 850 -31.41 -13.28 13.97
CA THR A 850 -32.22 -12.33 13.19
C THR A 850 -31.35 -11.39 12.37
N VAL A 851 -30.23 -10.89 12.91
CA VAL A 851 -29.29 -10.02 12.19
C VAL A 851 -28.75 -10.74 10.96
N ILE A 852 -28.28 -11.98 11.12
CA ILE A 852 -27.77 -12.78 10.00
C ILE A 852 -28.90 -13.09 9.01
N ALA A 853 -30.10 -13.45 9.48
CA ALA A 853 -31.23 -13.71 8.60
C ALA A 853 -31.59 -12.50 7.70
N LEU A 854 -31.46 -11.28 8.21
CA LEU A 854 -31.74 -10.05 7.45
C LEU A 854 -30.76 -9.80 6.29
N GLU A 855 -29.60 -10.46 6.25
CA GLU A 855 -28.75 -10.46 5.07
C GLU A 855 -29.44 -11.13 3.86
N ALA A 856 -30.44 -11.97 4.10
CA ALA A 856 -31.27 -12.52 3.03
C ALA A 856 -32.30 -11.50 2.48
N SER A 857 -32.37 -10.27 3.01
CA SER A 857 -33.31 -9.26 2.53
C SER A 857 -33.03 -8.84 1.09
N SER A 858 -34.09 -8.69 0.29
CA SER A 858 -34.02 -8.12 -1.06
C SER A 858 -33.84 -6.59 -1.05
N GLN A 859 -34.04 -5.94 0.10
CA GLN A 859 -33.88 -4.50 0.23
C GLN A 859 -32.41 -4.13 0.49
N PRO A 860 -31.73 -3.39 -0.42
CA PRO A 860 -30.28 -3.16 -0.33
C PRO A 860 -29.83 -2.49 0.98
N LEU A 861 -30.63 -1.56 1.50
CA LEU A 861 -30.32 -0.86 2.75
C LEU A 861 -30.29 -1.80 3.96
N ILE A 862 -31.24 -2.74 4.04
CA ILE A 862 -31.30 -3.74 5.12
C ILE A 862 -30.16 -4.73 4.94
N HIS A 863 -30.02 -5.28 3.74
CA HIS A 863 -28.95 -6.23 3.39
C HIS A 863 -27.56 -5.70 3.78
N CYS A 864 -27.19 -4.50 3.31
CA CYS A 864 -25.87 -3.93 3.63
C CYS A 864 -25.71 -3.60 5.12
N SER A 865 -26.77 -3.17 5.79
CA SER A 865 -26.72 -2.86 7.22
C SER A 865 -26.61 -4.13 8.08
N ALA A 866 -27.26 -5.22 7.66
CA ALA A 866 -27.19 -6.53 8.28
C ALA A 866 -25.79 -7.11 8.19
N ILE A 867 -25.17 -7.08 7.00
CA ILE A 867 -23.77 -7.50 6.80
C ILE A 867 -22.83 -6.71 7.72
N ALA A 868 -22.98 -5.39 7.78
CA ALA A 868 -22.13 -4.55 8.63
C ALA A 868 -22.30 -4.89 10.12
N MET A 869 -23.53 -5.17 10.56
CA MET A 869 -23.82 -5.54 11.94
C MET A 869 -23.33 -6.96 12.26
N HIS A 870 -23.48 -7.91 11.34
CA HIS A 870 -22.92 -9.26 11.47
C HIS A 870 -21.40 -9.20 11.59
N GLN A 871 -20.70 -8.43 10.75
CA GLN A 871 -19.25 -8.25 10.89
C GLN A 871 -18.88 -7.72 12.28
N LYS A 872 -19.55 -6.66 12.77
CA LYS A 872 -19.32 -6.12 14.12
C LYS A 872 -19.54 -7.18 15.22
N LEU A 873 -20.60 -7.98 15.11
CA LEU A 873 -20.91 -9.03 16.06
C LEU A 873 -19.90 -10.18 15.99
N PHE A 874 -19.44 -10.53 14.79
CA PHE A 874 -18.42 -11.55 14.58
C PHE A 874 -17.10 -11.12 15.23
N ASP A 875 -16.66 -9.87 15.01
CA ASP A 875 -15.41 -9.34 15.56
C ASP A 875 -15.41 -9.31 17.09
N LYS A 876 -16.57 -9.08 17.73
CA LYS A 876 -16.70 -9.03 19.20
C LYS A 876 -17.10 -10.36 19.85
N HIS A 877 -17.84 -11.21 19.13
CA HIS A 877 -18.55 -12.37 19.67
C HIS A 877 -18.50 -13.58 18.73
N GLU A 878 -17.35 -13.85 18.10
CA GLU A 878 -17.11 -14.94 17.12
C GLU A 878 -17.78 -16.27 17.50
N SER A 879 -17.61 -16.74 18.75
CA SER A 879 -18.17 -18.02 19.21
C SER A 879 -19.70 -18.07 19.26
N LEU A 880 -20.35 -16.95 19.58
CA LEU A 880 -21.81 -16.83 19.58
C LEU A 880 -22.36 -16.79 18.15
N VAL A 881 -21.65 -16.12 17.24
CA VAL A 881 -22.00 -16.06 15.82
C VAL A 881 -21.86 -17.44 15.17
N ASP A 882 -20.73 -18.11 15.42
CA ASP A 882 -20.43 -19.43 14.82
C ASP A 882 -21.42 -20.52 15.20
N SER A 883 -22.09 -20.40 16.35
CA SER A 883 -23.12 -21.34 16.81
C SER A 883 -24.52 -21.03 16.27
N SER A 884 -24.72 -19.92 15.57
CA SER A 884 -26.04 -19.41 15.21
C SER A 884 -26.42 -19.55 13.73
N TYR A 885 -25.50 -19.97 12.84
CA TYR A 885 -25.76 -19.99 11.38
C TYR A 885 -26.97 -20.84 11.00
N GLN A 886 -27.12 -22.04 11.57
CA GLN A 886 -28.24 -22.94 11.23
C GLN A 886 -29.60 -22.32 11.57
N GLU A 887 -29.72 -21.72 12.76
CA GLU A 887 -30.94 -21.00 13.18
C GLU A 887 -31.20 -19.78 12.28
N SER A 888 -30.14 -19.05 11.91
CA SER A 888 -30.22 -17.87 11.05
C SER A 888 -30.74 -18.19 9.66
N ILE A 889 -30.25 -19.29 9.07
CA ILE A 889 -30.68 -19.78 7.75
C ILE A 889 -32.17 -20.15 7.79
N ARG A 890 -32.61 -20.82 8.85
CA ARG A 890 -34.03 -21.18 9.05
C ARG A 890 -34.90 -19.93 9.18
N LYS A 891 -34.51 -18.97 10.04
CA LYS A 891 -35.24 -17.70 10.20
C LYS A 891 -35.38 -16.92 8.90
N ALA A 892 -34.34 -16.89 8.06
CA ALA A 892 -34.40 -16.22 6.76
C ALA A 892 -35.44 -16.85 5.83
N PHE A 893 -35.49 -18.19 5.79
CA PHE A 893 -36.46 -18.93 5.01
C PHE A 893 -37.89 -18.72 5.53
N ASP A 894 -38.11 -18.87 6.84
CA ASP A 894 -39.42 -18.72 7.46
C ASP A 894 -39.98 -17.30 7.26
N ALA A 895 -39.11 -16.28 7.25
CA ALA A 895 -39.46 -14.89 6.94
C ALA A 895 -39.67 -14.63 5.43
N GLY A 896 -39.42 -15.62 4.57
CA GLY A 896 -39.56 -15.51 3.12
C GLY A 896 -38.62 -14.48 2.50
N LEU A 897 -37.40 -14.37 3.02
CA LEU A 897 -36.34 -13.50 2.52
C LEU A 897 -35.56 -14.22 1.40
N THR A 898 -35.29 -13.53 0.29
CA THR A 898 -34.94 -14.20 -0.99
C THR A 898 -33.61 -13.78 -1.61
N SER A 899 -32.73 -13.07 -0.92
CA SER A 899 -31.44 -12.65 -1.51
C SER A 899 -30.58 -13.87 -1.92
N PRO A 900 -30.18 -13.97 -3.20
CA PRO A 900 -29.39 -15.11 -3.70
C PRO A 900 -27.94 -15.10 -3.20
N ILE A 901 -27.43 -13.94 -2.76
CA ILE A 901 -26.04 -13.78 -2.29
C ILE A 901 -25.91 -13.92 -0.77
N PHE A 902 -26.95 -14.36 -0.06
CA PHE A 902 -26.97 -14.45 1.40
C PHE A 902 -25.79 -15.28 1.96
N PHE A 903 -25.64 -16.54 1.54
CA PHE A 903 -24.55 -17.38 2.06
C PHE A 903 -23.17 -16.87 1.63
N ASN A 904 -23.08 -16.23 0.45
CA ASN A 904 -21.85 -15.58 0.01
C ASN A 904 -21.48 -14.40 0.92
N SER A 905 -22.48 -13.68 1.45
CA SER A 905 -22.28 -12.57 2.39
C SER A 905 -21.68 -13.07 3.71
N ILE A 906 -22.26 -14.14 4.27
CA ILE A 906 -21.70 -14.84 5.45
C ILE A 906 -20.26 -15.30 5.19
N TYR A 907 -20.02 -16.01 4.08
CA TYR A 907 -18.69 -16.53 3.77
C TYR A 907 -17.65 -15.40 3.64
N THR A 908 -18.05 -14.25 3.09
CA THR A 908 -17.17 -13.08 2.93
C THR A 908 -16.71 -12.53 4.29
N ILE A 909 -17.52 -12.62 5.33
CA ILE A 909 -17.17 -12.20 6.70
C ILE A 909 -16.18 -13.19 7.34
N ILE A 910 -16.47 -14.49 7.25
CA ILE A 910 -15.77 -15.51 8.03
C ILE A 910 -14.53 -16.09 7.35
N HIS A 911 -14.32 -15.90 6.05
CA HIS A 911 -13.32 -16.65 5.27
C HIS A 911 -11.90 -16.58 5.82
N ARG A 912 -11.58 -15.53 6.59
CA ARG A 912 -10.27 -15.30 7.21
C ARG A 912 -10.01 -16.27 8.37
N SER A 913 -11.04 -16.69 9.10
CA SER A 913 -10.93 -17.64 10.22
C SER A 913 -11.15 -19.06 9.70
N LYS A 914 -10.09 -19.90 9.73
CA LYS A 914 -10.23 -21.33 9.38
C LYS A 914 -11.28 -22.01 10.26
N THR A 915 -11.28 -21.68 11.55
CA THR A 915 -12.23 -22.24 12.53
C THR A 915 -13.67 -21.87 12.17
N SER A 916 -13.96 -20.59 11.95
CA SER A 916 -15.32 -20.14 11.60
C SER A 916 -15.78 -20.66 10.24
N ARG A 917 -14.88 -20.75 9.25
CA ARG A 917 -15.17 -21.45 7.99
C ARG A 917 -15.64 -22.87 8.24
N SER A 918 -14.90 -23.65 9.03
CA SER A 918 -15.31 -25.02 9.36
C SER A 918 -16.66 -25.07 10.10
N LYS A 919 -16.95 -24.11 10.99
CA LYS A 919 -18.25 -24.02 11.68
C LYS A 919 -19.40 -23.72 10.71
N PHE A 920 -19.22 -22.78 9.80
CA PHE A 920 -20.21 -22.47 8.77
C PHE A 920 -20.40 -23.62 7.78
N LEU A 921 -19.33 -24.28 7.33
CA LEU A 921 -19.42 -25.46 6.47
C LEU A 921 -20.17 -26.61 7.16
N THR A 922 -19.96 -26.79 8.46
CA THR A 922 -20.72 -27.76 9.26
C THR A 922 -22.21 -27.37 9.32
N ALA A 923 -22.52 -26.08 9.49
CA ALA A 923 -23.90 -25.60 9.45
C ALA A 923 -24.54 -25.77 8.07
N LEU A 924 -23.79 -25.55 6.98
CA LEU A 924 -24.22 -25.82 5.61
C LEU A 924 -24.56 -27.31 5.41
N GLY A 925 -23.68 -28.21 5.86
CA GLY A 925 -23.95 -29.65 5.81
C GLY A 925 -25.26 -30.02 6.53
N ARG A 926 -25.55 -29.38 7.67
CA ARG A 926 -26.79 -29.62 8.43
C ARG A 926 -28.07 -29.06 7.79
N VAL A 927 -27.98 -28.13 6.84
CA VAL A 927 -29.15 -27.59 6.13
C VAL A 927 -29.31 -28.22 4.74
N LEU A 928 -28.25 -28.81 4.18
CA LEU A 928 -28.24 -29.54 2.91
C LEU A 928 -28.55 -31.03 3.12
N VAL A 929 -29.65 -31.30 3.83
CA VAL A 929 -30.14 -32.65 4.14
C VAL A 929 -31.55 -32.84 3.61
N LEU A 930 -31.98 -34.10 3.45
CA LEU A 930 -33.34 -34.43 3.02
C LEU A 930 -34.38 -33.91 4.03
N GLY A 931 -35.46 -33.31 3.53
CA GLY A 931 -36.49 -32.70 4.36
C GLY A 931 -37.49 -31.90 3.52
N ASP A 932 -37.86 -30.71 3.99
CA ASP A 932 -38.71 -29.78 3.21
C ASP A 932 -37.98 -29.36 1.92
N ILE A 933 -38.53 -29.78 0.78
CA ILE A 933 -37.99 -29.49 -0.55
C ILE A 933 -37.86 -27.98 -0.81
N HIS A 934 -38.78 -27.15 -0.32
CA HIS A 934 -38.71 -25.70 -0.53
C HIS A 934 -37.54 -25.09 0.24
N PHE A 935 -37.33 -25.54 1.49
CA PHE A 935 -36.18 -25.11 2.27
C PHE A 935 -34.86 -25.59 1.68
N LEU A 936 -34.82 -26.84 1.19
CA LEU A 936 -33.62 -27.38 0.57
C LEU A 936 -33.25 -26.62 -0.69
N LEU A 937 -34.21 -26.35 -1.58
CA LEU A 937 -33.97 -25.53 -2.79
C LEU A 937 -33.47 -24.14 -2.45
N PHE A 938 -34.05 -23.50 -1.43
CA PHE A 938 -33.54 -22.24 -0.90
C PHE A 938 -32.06 -22.35 -0.50
N CYS A 939 -31.68 -23.40 0.24
CA CYS A 939 -30.29 -23.59 0.67
C CYS A 939 -29.35 -23.92 -0.50
N VAL A 940 -29.79 -24.75 -1.45
CA VAL A 940 -29.01 -25.17 -2.62
C VAL A 940 -28.65 -23.97 -3.50
N GLU A 941 -29.63 -23.14 -3.86
CA GLU A 941 -29.39 -21.96 -4.70
C GLU A 941 -28.37 -20.99 -4.06
N ARG A 942 -28.51 -20.71 -2.76
CA ARG A 942 -27.61 -19.80 -2.05
C ARG A 942 -26.23 -20.42 -1.84
N THR A 943 -26.14 -21.74 -1.67
CA THR A 943 -24.86 -22.46 -1.59
C THR A 943 -24.09 -22.37 -2.91
N ALA A 944 -24.77 -22.56 -4.05
CA ALA A 944 -24.16 -22.44 -5.38
C ALA A 944 -23.61 -21.02 -5.69
N ALA A 945 -24.23 -20.00 -5.09
CA ALA A 945 -23.84 -18.60 -5.21
C ALA A 945 -22.56 -18.25 -4.42
N ILE A 946 -22.10 -19.11 -3.51
CA ILE A 946 -20.85 -18.88 -2.76
C ILE A 946 -19.66 -18.83 -3.72
N THR A 947 -18.82 -17.81 -3.54
CA THR A 947 -17.50 -17.68 -4.17
C THR A 947 -16.43 -18.14 -3.18
N PHE A 948 -16.17 -19.45 -3.16
CA PHE A 948 -15.18 -20.04 -2.27
C PHE A 948 -13.78 -19.51 -2.61
N LYS A 949 -13.00 -19.15 -1.59
CA LYS A 949 -11.61 -18.71 -1.75
C LYS A 949 -10.62 -19.88 -1.77
N TYR A 950 -10.98 -20.97 -1.09
CA TYR A 950 -10.12 -22.12 -0.89
C TYR A 950 -10.76 -23.38 -1.47
N THR A 951 -9.97 -24.17 -2.21
CA THR A 951 -10.43 -25.44 -2.78
C THR A 951 -10.87 -26.43 -1.70
N ASP A 952 -10.19 -26.42 -0.54
CA ASP A 952 -10.51 -27.26 0.62
C ASP A 952 -11.98 -27.09 1.08
N ASP A 953 -12.50 -25.86 1.07
CA ASP A 953 -13.88 -25.60 1.46
C ASP A 953 -14.88 -26.22 0.48
N VAL A 954 -14.57 -26.17 -0.82
CA VAL A 954 -15.39 -26.79 -1.87
C VAL A 954 -15.39 -28.32 -1.71
N LEU A 955 -14.23 -28.90 -1.41
CA LEU A 955 -14.10 -30.34 -1.19
C LEU A 955 -14.91 -30.82 0.02
N VAL A 956 -14.93 -30.04 1.12
CA VAL A 956 -15.76 -30.34 2.29
C VAL A 956 -17.24 -30.38 1.92
N VAL A 957 -17.73 -29.41 1.14
CA VAL A 957 -19.13 -29.39 0.69
C VAL A 957 -19.43 -30.57 -0.23
N LEU A 958 -18.57 -30.83 -1.22
CA LEU A 958 -18.73 -31.95 -2.16
C LEU A 958 -18.76 -33.31 -1.44
N LYS A 959 -17.90 -33.49 -0.44
CA LYS A 959 -17.88 -34.71 0.36
C LYS A 959 -19.16 -34.87 1.17
N HIS A 960 -19.63 -33.80 1.82
CA HIS A 960 -20.91 -33.84 2.54
C HIS A 960 -22.08 -34.21 1.63
N LEU A 961 -22.15 -33.59 0.44
CA LEU A 961 -23.18 -33.92 -0.55
C LEU A 961 -23.09 -35.39 -1.00
N GLN A 962 -21.89 -35.89 -1.27
CA GLN A 962 -21.67 -37.27 -1.69
C GLN A 962 -22.11 -38.26 -0.61
N ASP A 963 -21.77 -38.00 0.66
CA ASP A 963 -22.15 -38.83 1.79
C ASP A 963 -23.68 -38.84 1.99
N GLU A 964 -24.33 -37.66 1.93
CA GLU A 964 -25.79 -37.57 2.00
C GLU A 964 -26.48 -38.32 0.86
N ILE A 965 -26.02 -38.19 -0.40
CA ILE A 965 -26.66 -38.86 -1.55
C ILE A 965 -26.47 -40.38 -1.50
N ARG A 966 -25.28 -40.87 -1.11
CA ARG A 966 -24.95 -42.32 -1.13
C ARG A 966 -25.57 -43.11 0.01
N THR A 967 -25.99 -42.45 1.08
CA THR A 967 -26.61 -43.11 2.24
C THR A 967 -28.11 -43.36 2.05
N VAL A 968 -28.71 -42.84 0.99
CA VAL A 968 -30.14 -42.95 0.70
C VAL A 968 -30.50 -44.35 0.20
N ASP A 969 -31.52 -44.97 0.80
CA ASP A 969 -32.16 -46.15 0.23
C ASP A 969 -33.19 -45.73 -0.82
N VAL A 970 -32.87 -46.01 -2.09
CA VAL A 970 -33.69 -45.64 -3.25
C VAL A 970 -35.08 -46.29 -3.20
N ALA A 971 -35.25 -47.41 -2.48
CA ALA A 971 -36.53 -48.11 -2.37
C ALA A 971 -37.54 -47.38 -1.47
N ASP A 972 -37.07 -46.56 -0.54
CA ASP A 972 -37.90 -45.91 0.49
C ASP A 972 -38.25 -44.45 0.17
N LEU A 973 -37.76 -43.93 -0.96
CA LEU A 973 -37.95 -42.53 -1.34
C LEU A 973 -39.38 -42.25 -1.83
N ASP A 974 -40.03 -41.28 -1.19
CA ASP A 974 -41.19 -40.61 -1.78
C ASP A 974 -40.76 -39.54 -2.81
N GLN A 975 -41.72 -38.98 -3.55
CA GLN A 975 -41.39 -38.02 -4.60
C GLN A 975 -40.73 -36.72 -4.09
N PRO A 976 -41.20 -36.06 -3.01
CA PRO A 976 -40.50 -34.91 -2.43
C PRO A 976 -39.05 -35.21 -2.00
N GLN A 977 -38.81 -36.38 -1.40
CA GLN A 977 -37.46 -36.81 -1.03
C GLN A 977 -36.62 -37.10 -2.28
N ALA A 978 -37.18 -37.77 -3.29
CA ALA A 978 -36.47 -38.05 -4.54
C ALA A 978 -36.09 -36.75 -5.28
N LEU A 979 -36.96 -35.74 -5.31
CA LEU A 979 -36.66 -34.40 -5.80
C LEU A 979 -35.55 -33.73 -4.99
N SER A 980 -35.55 -33.91 -3.66
CA SER A 980 -34.52 -33.38 -2.77
C SER A 980 -33.15 -33.97 -3.09
N VAL A 981 -33.06 -35.29 -3.28
CA VAL A 981 -31.81 -35.96 -3.70
C VAL A 981 -31.36 -35.45 -5.07
N CYS A 982 -32.28 -35.27 -6.03
CA CYS A 982 -31.95 -34.70 -7.34
C CYS A 982 -31.37 -33.29 -7.23
N ALA A 983 -31.89 -32.44 -6.34
CA ALA A 983 -31.35 -31.10 -6.12
C ALA A 983 -29.92 -31.13 -5.57
N LEU A 984 -29.62 -32.07 -4.66
CA LEU A 984 -28.27 -32.29 -4.15
C LEU A 984 -27.31 -32.78 -5.25
N ILE A 985 -27.76 -33.69 -6.12
CA ILE A 985 -27.00 -34.18 -7.27
C ILE A 985 -26.67 -33.04 -8.23
N GLU A 986 -27.63 -32.17 -8.57
CA GLU A 986 -27.39 -31.03 -9.45
C GLU A 986 -26.40 -30.03 -8.83
N LEU A 987 -26.47 -29.79 -7.51
CA LEU A 987 -25.47 -28.98 -6.80
C LEU A 987 -24.07 -29.60 -6.86
N TYR A 988 -23.97 -30.91 -6.68
CA TYR A 988 -22.71 -31.66 -6.76
C TYR A 988 -22.09 -31.54 -8.16
N ARG A 989 -22.89 -31.76 -9.21
CA ARG A 989 -22.49 -31.62 -10.63
C ARG A 989 -22.06 -30.19 -10.96
N TYR A 990 -22.80 -29.22 -10.45
CA TYR A 990 -22.44 -27.80 -10.61
C TYR A 990 -21.08 -27.50 -10.00
N PHE A 991 -20.79 -27.93 -8.76
CA PHE A 991 -19.51 -27.62 -8.12
C PHE A 991 -18.32 -28.31 -8.76
N THR A 992 -18.45 -29.59 -9.10
CA THR A 992 -17.40 -30.34 -9.82
C THR A 992 -17.07 -29.68 -11.16
N THR A 993 -18.08 -29.21 -11.90
CA THR A 993 -17.90 -28.50 -13.18
C THR A 993 -17.35 -27.08 -13.00
N ALA A 994 -17.94 -26.29 -12.10
CA ALA A 994 -17.61 -24.88 -11.90
C ALA A 994 -16.17 -24.68 -11.37
N TYR A 995 -15.69 -25.60 -10.52
CA TYR A 995 -14.34 -25.57 -9.94
C TYR A 995 -13.37 -26.56 -10.59
N LYS A 996 -13.81 -27.34 -11.59
CA LYS A 996 -13.01 -28.37 -12.29
C LYS A 996 -12.37 -29.37 -11.34
N ILE A 997 -13.15 -29.85 -10.37
CA ILE A 997 -12.72 -30.83 -9.38
C ILE A 997 -13.10 -32.23 -9.87
N SER A 998 -12.12 -33.13 -9.90
CA SER A 998 -12.30 -34.54 -10.22
C SER A 998 -12.76 -35.36 -9.00
N GLU A 999 -13.47 -36.48 -9.23
CA GLU A 999 -13.84 -37.40 -8.14
C GLU A 999 -12.64 -37.90 -7.34
N HIS A 1000 -11.48 -38.10 -7.98
CA HIS A 1000 -10.26 -38.52 -7.28
C HIS A 1000 -9.83 -37.49 -6.22
N GLN A 1001 -9.94 -36.19 -6.52
CA GLN A 1001 -9.61 -35.13 -5.56
C GLN A 1001 -10.60 -35.07 -4.39
N ILE A 1002 -11.87 -35.42 -4.62
CA ILE A 1002 -12.90 -35.47 -3.57
C ILE A 1002 -12.61 -36.61 -2.59
N ASN A 1003 -12.26 -37.79 -3.11
CA ASN A 1003 -11.94 -38.97 -2.31
C ASN A 1003 -10.58 -38.85 -1.60
N ASN A 1004 -9.62 -38.11 -2.17
CA ASN A 1004 -8.25 -37.93 -1.64
C ASN A 1004 -7.88 -36.44 -1.49
N PRO A 1005 -8.40 -35.74 -0.47
CA PRO A 1005 -8.24 -34.28 -0.34
C PRO A 1005 -6.82 -33.81 0.01
N ASP A 1006 -5.94 -34.69 0.50
CA ASP A 1006 -4.59 -34.33 0.97
C ASP A 1006 -3.63 -33.88 -0.14
N ILE A 1007 -3.97 -34.12 -1.42
CA ILE A 1007 -3.04 -33.95 -2.55
C ILE A 1007 -2.93 -32.49 -3.03
N ASP A 1008 -3.89 -31.60 -2.72
CA ASP A 1008 -3.91 -30.23 -3.28
C ASP A 1008 -4.44 -29.12 -2.34
N SER A 1009 -4.49 -29.40 -1.03
CA SER A 1009 -5.24 -28.66 0.01
C SER A 1009 -4.84 -27.20 0.29
N LYS A 1010 -3.84 -26.64 -0.40
CA LYS A 1010 -3.35 -25.27 -0.17
C LYS A 1010 -3.45 -24.32 -1.36
N GLN A 1011 -3.98 -24.76 -2.50
CA GLN A 1011 -4.11 -23.86 -3.64
C GLN A 1011 -5.35 -22.96 -3.51
N THR A 1012 -5.14 -21.65 -3.60
CA THR A 1012 -6.22 -20.68 -3.85
C THR A 1012 -6.85 -20.95 -5.20
N ILE A 1013 -8.19 -20.88 -5.26
CA ILE A 1013 -8.93 -21.11 -6.50
C ILE A 1013 -8.56 -20.02 -7.51
N LYS A 1014 -8.04 -20.41 -8.68
CA LYS A 1014 -7.54 -19.46 -9.69
C LYS A 1014 -8.65 -18.87 -10.57
N VAL A 1015 -9.70 -19.64 -10.90
CA VAL A 1015 -10.84 -19.18 -11.72
C VAL A 1015 -12.07 -20.07 -11.44
N LYS A 1016 -13.24 -19.47 -11.13
CA LYS A 1016 -14.56 -20.14 -11.14
C LYS A 1016 -15.12 -20.05 -12.56
N ALA A 1017 -15.48 -21.17 -13.18
CA ALA A 1017 -16.10 -21.16 -14.50
C ALA A 1017 -17.49 -20.52 -14.43
N ASN A 1018 -17.86 -19.75 -15.46
CA ASN A 1018 -19.16 -19.09 -15.54
C ASN A 1018 -20.23 -20.12 -15.96
N HIS A 1019 -20.64 -20.94 -15.00
CA HIS A 1019 -21.68 -21.94 -15.17
C HIS A 1019 -22.88 -21.56 -14.29
N SER A 1020 -24.09 -21.86 -14.73
CA SER A 1020 -25.31 -21.63 -13.95
C SER A 1020 -25.85 -22.98 -13.48
N LEU A 1021 -26.25 -23.05 -12.20
CA LEU A 1021 -27.02 -24.17 -11.69
C LEU A 1021 -28.47 -24.06 -12.23
N ASP A 1022 -28.98 -25.12 -12.86
CA ASP A 1022 -30.36 -25.19 -13.35
C ASP A 1022 -31.20 -26.12 -12.46
N LEU A 1023 -32.15 -25.54 -11.74
CA LEU A 1023 -33.12 -26.24 -10.89
C LEU A 1023 -34.55 -26.10 -11.42
N GLY A 1024 -34.74 -25.55 -12.63
CA GLY A 1024 -36.06 -25.23 -13.16
C GLY A 1024 -36.97 -26.46 -13.20
N TRP A 1025 -36.44 -27.57 -13.73
CA TRP A 1025 -37.21 -28.82 -13.84
C TRP A 1025 -37.62 -29.40 -12.48
N ILE A 1026 -36.80 -29.23 -11.44
CA ILE A 1026 -37.12 -29.71 -10.07
C ILE A 1026 -38.25 -28.85 -9.51
N THR A 1027 -38.12 -27.53 -9.64
CA THR A 1027 -39.11 -26.56 -9.15
C THR A 1027 -40.47 -26.77 -9.82
N ASP A 1028 -40.48 -27.00 -11.14
CA ASP A 1028 -41.69 -27.26 -11.92
C ASP A 1028 -42.34 -28.62 -11.60
N SER A 1029 -41.56 -29.57 -11.08
CA SER A 1029 -42.03 -30.92 -10.75
C SER A 1029 -42.57 -31.04 -9.31
N ILE A 1030 -42.49 -29.98 -8.50
CA ILE A 1030 -43.06 -29.97 -7.14
C ILE A 1030 -44.58 -30.11 -7.24
N GLY A 1031 -45.12 -31.24 -6.76
CA GLY A 1031 -46.56 -31.56 -6.82
C GLY A 1031 -47.02 -32.25 -8.11
N GLY A 1032 -46.11 -32.54 -9.06
CA GLY A 1032 -46.38 -33.36 -10.24
C GLY A 1032 -46.29 -34.86 -9.99
N ASP A 1033 -46.12 -35.67 -11.03
CA ASP A 1033 -45.71 -37.08 -10.95
C ASP A 1033 -44.37 -37.25 -11.69
N CYS A 1034 -43.29 -37.44 -10.94
CA CYS A 1034 -41.93 -37.51 -11.49
C CYS A 1034 -41.02 -38.48 -10.75
N LEU A 1035 -41.58 -39.35 -9.90
CA LEU A 1035 -40.81 -40.23 -9.02
C LEU A 1035 -39.86 -41.12 -9.82
N ASP A 1036 -40.34 -41.81 -10.85
CA ASP A 1036 -39.52 -42.74 -11.65
C ASP A 1036 -38.30 -42.06 -12.29
N ARG A 1037 -38.50 -40.86 -12.86
CA ARG A 1037 -37.42 -40.05 -13.44
C ARG A 1037 -36.38 -39.66 -12.38
N CYS A 1038 -36.82 -39.33 -11.17
CA CYS A 1038 -35.93 -39.01 -10.07
C CYS A 1038 -35.14 -40.25 -9.65
N LEU A 1039 -35.80 -41.40 -9.45
CA LEU A 1039 -35.16 -42.65 -9.04
C LEU A 1039 -34.12 -43.11 -10.08
N GLU A 1040 -34.41 -42.98 -11.37
CA GLU A 1040 -33.44 -43.28 -12.44
C GLU A 1040 -32.21 -42.38 -12.37
N THR A 1041 -32.42 -41.08 -12.15
CA THR A 1041 -31.32 -40.10 -11.99
C THR A 1041 -30.45 -40.41 -10.78
N ILE A 1042 -31.06 -40.81 -9.66
CA ILE A 1042 -30.37 -41.16 -8.42
C ILE A 1042 -29.55 -42.44 -8.60
N ARG A 1043 -30.14 -43.50 -9.18
CA ARG A 1043 -29.43 -44.76 -9.47
C ARG A 1043 -28.29 -44.60 -10.45
N ALA A 1044 -28.37 -43.66 -11.37
CA ALA A 1044 -27.28 -43.38 -12.30
C ALA A 1044 -26.12 -42.62 -11.65
N PHE A 1045 -26.37 -41.93 -10.53
CA PHE A 1045 -25.34 -41.20 -9.78
C PHE A 1045 -24.62 -42.05 -8.75
N ILE A 1046 -25.37 -42.91 -8.03
CA ILE A 1046 -24.82 -43.90 -7.08
C ILE A 1046 -24.03 -44.97 -7.83
#